data_AF-A0A100ICE8-F1
#
_entry.id   AF-A0A100ICE8-F1
#
_cell.length_a   1.000
_cell.length_b   1.000
_cell.length_c   1.000
_cell.angle_alpha   90.00
_cell.angle_beta   90.00
_cell.angle_gamma   90.00
#
_symmetry.space_group_name_H-M   'P 1'
#
loop_
_entity.id
_entity.type
_entity.pdbx_description
1 polymer ?
#
loop_
_entity_poly.entity_id
_entity_poly.type
_entity_poly.pdbx_seq_one_letter_code
_entity_poly.pdbx_strand_id
1 'polypeptide(L)'
;MSHPEATRAESLDEQEHRGGADDKKSKNRRPANTAFRQQRLKAWQPILTPKSVLPLFFVIGVIFAPIGGLLLWASSQVQEIVIDYSECAEKAPTYAASISDQVKSSFKSSGDNSIPTWQRLNESGTTVCRLTFEIPDTLEPPVLLYYRLTNFYQNHRRYVKSMDTDQLKGKAVDNNTINGGSCDPLKLDPSTGKAYYPCGLIANSQFNDTIRSPKLINNGVTAETYNMTNKGIAWDSDKQLIKKTQYNKWQVVPPPNWHDRYPNGYVDGIPNLHEDEEFMVWMRTAALPAFSKLSRRNDTTAMTAGIYQLDIEDRFPVTEYGGTKSILISTRTVMGGQNPFMGIAYVVVGGLCIVLGALFTIAHLVRPRCSALLSGRDFCSTPAPDESLRAEHRRLYDLQDQRGSTAEESREVVSMIEIETWFHIVSSNEASDTVSDDMITSQLSYLQKAYESATISYRLEGITRHINDSWARNDDELGMKNALRRGNYSTLNVYFQTDLQASSDDTSRGLPYNGNRRTDVSDQSSTTVLGFCTLPDPSVNSSSPRSSYIKDGCNVLADTMPGGSLAQYNQGGTAVHEVGHWNGLLHTFEGESCSPDNEGDYIDDTPEQSEPTSGCPAEKDSCPDLPGLDAIHNFMDYSSDDCYESFTPDQAERMRSMWSAMREGK
;
A
#
# COMPACT_ATOMS: atom_id res chain seq x y z
N MET A 1 43.64 0.16 -26.35
CA MET A 1 42.94 -0.98 -25.74
C MET A 1 41.56 -0.49 -25.33
N SER A 2 40.53 -1.06 -25.97
CA SER A 2 39.07 -0.98 -25.70
C SER A 2 38.47 0.39 -25.37
N HIS A 3 37.94 1.06 -26.41
CA HIS A 3 36.80 1.96 -26.27
C HIS A 3 35.56 1.17 -25.78
N PRO A 4 34.69 1.75 -24.93
CA PRO A 4 33.39 1.16 -24.65
C PRO A 4 32.45 1.47 -25.82
N GLU A 5 31.99 0.44 -26.53
CA GLU A 5 30.87 0.57 -27.47
C GLU A 5 29.58 0.82 -26.69
N ALA A 6 29.08 2.05 -26.79
CA ALA A 6 27.73 2.41 -26.39
C ALA A 6 26.76 1.81 -27.41
N THR A 7 25.95 0.85 -26.99
CA THR A 7 24.81 0.35 -27.77
C THR A 7 23.72 1.42 -27.81
N ARG A 8 23.72 2.18 -28.91
CA ARG A 8 22.73 3.18 -29.28
C ARG A 8 21.37 2.50 -29.47
N ALA A 9 20.34 3.01 -28.78
CA ALA A 9 18.96 2.64 -29.06
C ALA A 9 18.58 3.17 -30.45
N GLU A 10 18.31 2.27 -31.39
CA GLU A 10 17.84 2.62 -32.73
C GLU A 10 16.40 3.15 -32.65
N SER A 11 16.19 4.34 -33.20
CA SER A 11 14.87 4.97 -33.37
C SER A 11 14.11 4.33 -34.52
N LEU A 12 12.79 4.21 -34.35
CA LEU A 12 11.82 3.51 -35.20
C LEU A 12 11.73 3.94 -36.68
N ASP A 13 12.47 4.97 -37.12
CA ASP A 13 12.34 5.54 -38.48
C ASP A 13 13.35 5.01 -39.51
N GLU A 14 14.39 4.26 -39.12
CA GLU A 14 15.46 3.84 -40.08
C GLU A 14 15.20 2.52 -40.83
N GLN A 15 14.10 1.81 -40.55
CA GLN A 15 13.81 0.52 -41.21
C GLN A 15 12.90 0.60 -42.46
N GLU A 16 12.34 1.75 -42.82
CA GLU A 16 11.31 1.80 -43.87
C GLU A 16 11.82 1.97 -45.32
N HIS A 17 13.13 2.06 -45.56
CA HIS A 17 13.65 2.38 -46.89
C HIS A 17 14.80 1.50 -47.40
N ARG A 18 14.68 0.16 -47.37
CA ARG A 18 15.42 -0.72 -48.29
C ARG A 18 14.62 -1.97 -48.66
N GLY A 19 14.39 -2.15 -49.96
CA GLY A 19 14.01 -3.44 -50.55
C GLY A 19 12.74 -3.40 -51.39
N GLY A 20 12.85 -2.85 -52.60
CA GLY A 20 11.98 -3.23 -53.71
C GLY A 20 12.54 -4.49 -54.36
N ALA A 21 11.75 -5.57 -54.36
CA ALA A 21 11.70 -6.63 -55.37
C ALA A 21 10.63 -7.64 -54.93
N ASP A 22 9.91 -8.17 -55.90
CA ASP A 22 8.79 -9.09 -55.77
C ASP A 22 9.05 -10.26 -54.80
N ASP A 23 8.24 -10.33 -53.74
CA ASP A 23 7.83 -11.61 -53.19
C ASP A 23 6.45 -11.48 -52.54
N LYS A 24 5.56 -12.41 -52.85
CA LYS A 24 4.18 -12.46 -52.36
C LYS A 24 4.19 -12.40 -50.83
N LYS A 25 3.82 -11.25 -50.25
CA LYS A 25 3.63 -11.10 -48.79
C LYS A 25 2.58 -12.09 -48.29
N SER A 26 3.06 -13.19 -47.69
CA SER A 26 2.30 -13.99 -46.74
C SER A 26 1.67 -13.03 -45.72
N LYS A 27 0.33 -13.01 -45.63
CA LYS A 27 -0.40 -12.25 -44.60
C LYS A 27 -0.15 -12.91 -43.25
N ASN A 28 1.03 -12.68 -42.68
CA ASN A 28 1.38 -13.20 -41.38
C ASN A 28 0.80 -12.26 -40.31
N ARG A 29 -0.21 -12.74 -39.59
CA ARG A 29 -0.85 -12.02 -38.47
C ARG A 29 -0.06 -12.14 -37.15
N ARG A 30 1.15 -12.70 -37.20
CA ARG A 30 1.95 -12.97 -36.00
C ARG A 30 2.46 -11.65 -35.40
N PRO A 31 2.19 -11.39 -34.11
CA PRO A 31 2.69 -10.19 -33.45
C PRO A 31 4.22 -10.20 -33.39
N ALA A 32 4.83 -9.01 -33.46
CA ALA A 32 6.29 -8.87 -33.42
C ALA A 32 6.88 -9.46 -32.13
N ASN A 33 7.96 -10.25 -32.27
CA ASN A 33 8.62 -10.96 -31.18
C ASN A 33 9.62 -10.05 -30.45
N THR A 34 9.11 -8.98 -29.83
CA THR A 34 9.90 -8.03 -29.02
C THR A 34 9.58 -8.24 -27.54
N ALA A 35 10.57 -8.05 -26.65
CA ALA A 35 10.39 -8.22 -25.20
C ALA A 35 9.21 -7.42 -24.62
N PHE A 36 8.95 -6.21 -25.14
CA PHE A 36 7.80 -5.40 -24.73
C PHE A 36 6.45 -6.01 -25.16
N ARG A 37 6.29 -6.34 -26.45
CA ARG A 37 5.04 -6.92 -26.99
C ARG A 37 4.77 -8.35 -26.50
N GLN A 38 5.81 -9.07 -26.13
CA GLN A 38 5.73 -10.43 -25.59
C GLN A 38 5.74 -10.45 -24.05
N GLN A 39 5.71 -9.28 -23.40
CA GLN A 39 5.72 -9.13 -21.93
C GLN A 39 6.90 -9.84 -21.22
N ARG A 40 8.03 -9.98 -21.92
CA ARG A 40 9.31 -10.51 -21.40
C ARG A 40 10.26 -9.40 -21.04
N LEU A 41 9.75 -8.26 -20.57
CA LEU A 41 10.60 -7.20 -20.05
C LEU A 41 11.38 -7.74 -18.86
N LYS A 42 12.64 -7.32 -18.73
CA LYS A 42 13.43 -7.58 -17.53
C LYS A 42 12.68 -6.97 -16.35
N ALA A 43 12.08 -7.83 -15.53
CA ALA A 43 11.34 -7.44 -14.35
C ALA A 43 12.15 -7.87 -13.11
N TRP A 44 12.09 -7.05 -12.06
CA TRP A 44 12.54 -7.42 -10.73
C TRP A 44 11.31 -7.62 -9.86
N GLN A 45 11.19 -8.81 -9.27
CA GLN A 45 10.10 -9.15 -8.35
C GLN A 45 10.68 -9.20 -6.93
N PRO A 46 10.37 -8.21 -6.07
CA PRO A 46 10.87 -8.20 -4.70
C PRO A 46 10.19 -9.28 -3.86
N ILE A 47 10.91 -10.37 -3.61
CA ILE A 47 10.47 -11.44 -2.71
C ILE A 47 10.76 -11.01 -1.26
N LEU A 48 9.68 -10.82 -0.48
CA LEU A 48 9.72 -10.38 0.91
C LEU A 48 10.05 -11.57 1.84
N THR A 49 11.34 -11.89 1.98
CA THR A 49 11.82 -12.93 2.90
C THR A 49 12.20 -12.33 4.26
N PRO A 50 12.18 -13.08 5.38
CA PRO A 50 12.68 -12.57 6.66
C PRO A 50 14.12 -12.04 6.57
N LYS A 51 14.97 -12.66 5.73
CA LYS A 51 16.34 -12.22 5.47
C LYS A 51 16.43 -10.88 4.71
N SER A 52 15.45 -10.54 3.87
CA SER A 52 15.42 -9.23 3.19
C SER A 52 14.63 -8.17 3.97
N VAL A 53 13.58 -8.57 4.68
CA VAL A 53 12.63 -7.67 5.35
C VAL A 53 13.06 -7.30 6.77
N LEU A 54 13.58 -8.24 7.58
CA LEU A 54 14.00 -7.92 8.95
C LEU A 54 15.12 -6.87 8.99
N PRO A 55 16.21 -6.97 8.18
CA PRO A 55 17.21 -5.92 8.14
C PRO A 55 16.62 -4.58 7.70
N LEU A 56 15.66 -4.57 6.79
CA LEU A 56 15.01 -3.34 6.34
C LEU A 56 14.27 -2.62 7.48
N PHE A 57 13.53 -3.34 8.34
CA PHE A 57 12.86 -2.75 9.50
C PHE A 57 13.84 -2.11 10.48
N PHE A 58 14.95 -2.79 10.78
CA PHE A 58 15.98 -2.25 11.68
C PHE A 58 16.75 -1.08 11.03
N VAL A 59 17.07 -1.15 9.74
CA VAL A 59 17.73 -0.05 9.01
C VAL A 59 16.84 1.18 9.00
N ILE A 60 15.55 1.04 8.68
CA ILE A 60 14.61 2.17 8.72
C ILE A 60 14.52 2.73 10.14
N GLY A 61 14.40 1.88 11.17
CA GLY A 61 14.36 2.30 12.56
C GLY A 61 15.60 3.08 13.01
N VAL A 62 16.79 2.56 12.70
CA VAL A 62 18.09 3.15 13.05
C VAL A 62 18.36 4.44 12.28
N ILE A 63 17.82 4.62 11.08
CA ILE A 63 17.93 5.88 10.33
C ILE A 63 16.89 6.90 10.81
N PHE A 64 15.64 6.48 11.02
CA PHE A 64 14.52 7.39 11.30
C PHE A 64 14.56 7.90 12.74
N ALA A 65 15.04 7.12 13.72
CA ALA A 65 15.10 7.57 15.11
C ALA A 65 16.10 8.73 15.33
N PRO A 66 17.37 8.68 14.85
CA PRO A 66 18.29 9.82 14.92
C PRO A 66 17.84 11.01 14.09
N ILE A 67 17.29 10.80 12.89
CA ILE A 67 16.72 11.89 12.08
C ILE A 67 15.57 12.55 12.83
N GLY A 68 14.63 11.77 13.36
CA GLY A 68 13.51 12.27 14.16
C GLY A 68 13.97 13.03 15.39
N GLY A 69 14.97 12.52 16.12
CA GLY A 69 15.61 13.20 17.25
C GLY A 69 16.27 14.52 16.84
N LEU A 70 16.99 14.55 15.72
CA LEU A 70 17.60 15.77 15.17
C LEU A 70 16.53 16.78 14.75
N LEU A 71 15.43 16.33 14.14
CA LEU A 71 14.29 17.18 13.77
C LEU A 71 13.60 17.78 15.00
N LEU A 72 13.40 16.99 16.05
CA LEU A 72 12.86 17.49 17.33
C LEU A 72 13.78 18.51 17.97
N TRP A 73 15.07 18.22 17.99
CA TRP A 73 16.08 19.15 18.50
C TRP A 73 16.12 20.44 17.67
N ALA A 74 16.10 20.36 16.34
CA ALA A 74 16.03 21.53 15.47
C ALA A 74 14.75 22.34 15.72
N SER A 75 13.59 21.67 15.86
CA SER A 75 12.34 22.35 16.18
C SER A 75 12.35 23.02 17.56
N SER A 76 13.09 22.49 18.54
CA SER A 76 13.20 23.11 19.87
C SER A 76 14.22 24.24 19.93
N GLN A 77 15.10 24.37 18.93
CA GLN A 77 15.97 25.55 18.80
C GLN A 77 15.22 26.78 18.29
N VAL A 78 14.06 26.61 17.65
CA VAL A 78 13.23 27.74 17.21
C VAL A 78 12.67 28.46 18.42
N GLN A 79 12.93 29.75 18.46
CA GLN A 79 12.38 30.65 19.46
C GLN A 79 11.28 31.50 18.83
N GLU A 80 10.11 31.53 19.45
CA GLU A 80 8.95 32.27 18.96
C GLU A 80 8.07 32.85 20.06
N ILE A 81 7.37 33.95 19.73
CA ILE A 81 6.34 34.57 20.55
C ILE A 81 5.13 34.90 19.69
N VAL A 82 3.95 34.53 20.18
CA VAL A 82 2.64 34.76 19.57
C VAL A 82 1.81 35.62 20.51
N ILE A 83 1.35 36.77 20.04
CA ILE A 83 0.52 37.70 20.81
C ILE A 83 -0.79 37.91 20.05
N ASP A 84 -1.90 37.45 20.61
CA ASP A 84 -3.24 37.69 20.05
C ASP A 84 -3.72 39.10 20.42
N TYR A 85 -4.02 39.92 19.43
CA TYR A 85 -4.45 41.31 19.64
C TYR A 85 -5.82 41.59 19.00
N SER A 86 -6.60 40.54 18.69
CA SER A 86 -7.89 40.65 18.01
C SER A 86 -8.89 41.58 18.69
N GLU A 87 -8.88 41.64 20.01
CA GLU A 87 -9.84 42.41 20.82
C GLU A 87 -9.27 43.75 21.30
N CYS A 88 -8.15 44.22 20.72
CA CYS A 88 -7.46 45.41 21.21
C CYS A 88 -8.31 46.68 21.06
N ALA A 89 -9.04 46.81 19.95
CA ALA A 89 -9.95 47.94 19.76
C ALA A 89 -11.09 47.99 20.80
N GLU A 90 -11.57 46.84 21.29
CA GLU A 90 -12.76 46.74 22.15
C GLU A 90 -12.42 46.66 23.64
N LYS A 91 -11.44 45.81 24.01
CA LYS A 91 -11.16 45.45 25.41
C LYS A 91 -9.90 46.10 26.00
N ALA A 92 -8.96 46.58 25.18
CA ALA A 92 -7.74 47.15 25.72
C ALA A 92 -7.98 48.56 26.32
N PRO A 93 -7.53 48.80 27.56
CA PRO A 93 -7.67 50.11 28.19
C PRO A 93 -6.70 51.13 27.58
N THR A 94 -6.91 52.40 27.92
CA THR A 94 -6.02 53.50 27.50
C THR A 94 -4.72 53.58 28.30
N TYR A 95 -4.51 52.66 29.25
CA TYR A 95 -3.28 52.47 30.03
C TYR A 95 -2.74 51.04 29.80
N ALA A 96 -1.49 50.78 30.19
CA ALA A 96 -0.90 49.45 30.06
C ALA A 96 -1.62 48.44 30.98
N ALA A 97 -2.28 47.45 30.39
CA ALA A 97 -2.91 46.33 31.11
C ALA A 97 -2.27 45.01 30.74
N SER A 98 -2.39 44.00 31.60
CA SER A 98 -1.86 42.65 31.33
C SER A 98 -2.59 41.95 30.19
N ILE A 99 -1.85 41.22 29.34
CA ILE A 99 -2.36 40.40 28.23
C ILE A 99 -1.89 38.93 28.33
N SER A 100 -1.42 38.46 29.50
CA SER A 100 -0.78 37.14 29.64
C SER A 100 -1.57 35.96 29.06
N ASP A 101 -2.89 35.95 29.15
CA ASP A 101 -3.74 34.85 28.66
C ASP A 101 -3.73 34.69 27.13
N GLN A 102 -3.35 35.75 26.41
CA GLN A 102 -3.34 35.85 24.94
C GLN A 102 -1.92 35.76 24.36
N VAL A 103 -0.92 35.50 25.21
CA VAL A 103 0.49 35.37 24.80
C VAL A 103 0.94 33.92 24.93
N LYS A 104 1.52 33.38 23.84
CA LYS A 104 2.19 32.08 23.83
C LYS A 104 3.64 32.31 23.43
N SER A 105 4.57 31.91 24.27
CA SER A 105 6.00 32.08 24.01
C SER A 105 6.74 30.76 24.17
N SER A 106 7.77 30.57 23.35
CA SER A 106 8.71 29.46 23.44
C SER A 106 10.12 30.02 23.28
N PHE A 107 10.83 30.11 24.40
CA PHE A 107 12.21 30.59 24.50
C PHE A 107 13.07 29.55 25.21
N LYS A 108 14.40 29.64 25.09
CA LYS A 108 15.33 28.67 25.69
C LYS A 108 15.47 28.91 27.19
N SER A 109 15.50 30.18 27.58
CA SER A 109 15.51 30.62 28.96
C SER A 109 14.08 30.88 29.44
N SER A 110 13.77 30.38 30.63
CA SER A 110 12.60 30.85 31.38
C SER A 110 12.91 32.27 31.85
N GLY A 111 12.54 33.26 31.04
CA GLY A 111 12.71 34.67 31.39
C GLY A 111 12.01 35.01 32.70
N ASP A 112 12.58 35.95 33.44
CA ASP A 112 11.95 36.51 34.63
C ASP A 112 10.66 37.25 34.20
N ASN A 113 9.54 36.91 34.82
CA ASN A 113 8.16 37.29 34.51
C ASN A 113 7.87 38.81 34.32
N SER A 114 8.36 39.48 33.28
CA SER A 114 7.72 40.72 32.86
C SER A 114 6.38 40.39 32.20
N ILE A 115 5.32 40.87 32.83
CA ILE A 115 3.96 40.63 32.36
C ILE A 115 3.79 41.38 31.04
N PRO A 116 3.48 40.69 29.92
CA PRO A 116 3.23 41.37 28.66
C PRO A 116 2.02 42.28 28.83
N THR A 117 2.11 43.49 28.27
CA THR A 117 1.04 44.47 28.38
C THR A 117 0.57 44.96 27.02
N TRP A 118 -0.69 45.36 26.98
CA TRP A 118 -1.31 46.02 25.84
C TRP A 118 -1.98 47.32 26.26
N GLN A 119 -2.04 48.27 25.33
CA GLN A 119 -2.66 49.58 25.52
C GLN A 119 -3.30 50.03 24.20
N ARG A 120 -4.51 50.59 24.30
CA ARG A 120 -5.20 51.24 23.18
C ARG A 120 -4.88 52.73 23.14
N LEU A 121 -4.37 53.20 22.01
CA LEU A 121 -4.11 54.60 21.72
C LEU A 121 -4.96 55.05 20.54
N ASN A 122 -5.41 56.30 20.55
CA ASN A 122 -6.10 56.89 19.40
C ASN A 122 -5.14 57.91 18.76
N GLU A 123 -4.55 57.54 17.63
CA GLU A 123 -3.64 58.39 16.86
C GLU A 123 -4.32 58.72 15.52
N SER A 124 -4.53 60.01 15.24
CA SER A 124 -5.05 60.51 13.96
C SER A 124 -6.38 59.86 13.48
N GLY A 125 -7.28 59.52 14.40
CA GLY A 125 -8.58 58.90 14.07
C GLY A 125 -8.54 57.39 13.84
N THR A 126 -7.37 56.76 14.00
CA THR A 126 -7.20 55.30 13.96
C THR A 126 -6.84 54.75 15.33
N THR A 127 -7.33 53.55 15.64
CA THR A 127 -7.00 52.84 16.88
C THR A 127 -5.65 52.15 16.71
N VAL A 128 -4.69 52.52 17.56
CA VAL A 128 -3.35 51.94 17.61
C VAL A 128 -3.26 51.02 18.81
N CYS A 129 -2.97 49.75 18.57
CA CYS A 129 -2.67 48.78 19.60
C CYS A 129 -1.18 48.80 19.91
N ARG A 130 -0.83 49.19 21.13
CA ARG A 130 0.55 49.15 21.64
C ARG A 130 0.74 47.89 22.45
N LEU A 131 1.60 47.00 21.96
CA LEU A 131 2.00 45.76 22.63
C LEU A 131 3.39 45.95 23.24
N THR A 132 3.55 45.61 24.51
CA THR A 132 4.85 45.61 25.19
C THR A 132 5.13 44.21 25.71
N PHE A 133 6.22 43.61 25.27
CA PHE A 133 6.58 42.23 25.59
C PHE A 133 8.10 42.10 25.73
N GLU A 134 8.53 41.12 26.52
CA GLU A 134 9.94 40.82 26.72
C GLU A 134 10.40 39.67 25.84
N ILE A 135 11.62 39.81 25.33
CA ILE A 135 12.36 38.74 24.69
C ILE A 135 13.52 38.39 25.66
N PRO A 136 13.51 37.20 26.28
CA PRO A 136 14.50 36.83 27.31
C PRO A 136 15.85 36.44 26.72
N ASP A 137 15.86 35.94 25.48
CA ASP A 137 17.04 35.43 24.79
C ASP A 137 17.32 36.24 23.52
N THR A 138 18.60 36.43 23.18
CA THR A 138 18.94 37.09 21.91
C THR A 138 18.53 36.20 20.73
N LEU A 139 17.72 36.74 19.81
CA LEU A 139 17.28 36.05 18.59
C LEU A 139 18.29 36.29 17.47
N GLU A 140 18.93 35.22 17.01
CA GLU A 140 19.87 35.26 15.89
C GLU A 140 19.18 35.53 14.55
N PRO A 141 19.85 36.21 13.60
CA PRO A 141 19.28 36.44 12.27
C PRO A 141 19.07 35.13 11.50
N PRO A 142 17.99 35.00 10.70
CA PRO A 142 17.02 36.05 10.41
C PRO A 142 15.81 36.02 11.37
N VAL A 143 15.39 37.22 11.79
CA VAL A 143 14.19 37.44 12.61
C VAL A 143 13.03 37.78 11.70
N LEU A 144 11.95 37.00 11.82
CA LEU A 144 10.78 37.08 10.96
C LEU A 144 9.55 37.48 11.77
N LEU A 145 8.81 38.46 11.26
CA LEU A 145 7.54 38.91 11.83
C LEU A 145 6.41 38.53 10.89
N TYR A 146 5.54 37.67 11.39
CA TYR A 146 4.32 37.22 10.73
C TYR A 146 3.10 37.81 11.41
N TYR A 147 2.02 37.99 10.64
CA TYR A 147 0.68 38.03 11.20
C TYR A 147 0.02 36.66 10.97
N ARG A 148 -0.72 36.19 11.96
CA ARG A 148 -1.47 34.94 11.95
C ARG A 148 -2.95 35.27 11.98
N LEU A 149 -3.70 34.71 11.04
CA LEU A 149 -5.16 34.79 11.02
C LEU A 149 -5.73 33.40 11.27
N THR A 150 -6.82 33.34 12.03
CA THR A 150 -7.59 32.11 12.25
C THR A 150 -9.03 32.28 11.77
N ASN A 151 -9.66 31.16 11.41
CA ASN A 151 -11.03 31.12 10.90
C ASN A 151 -11.25 31.97 9.63
N PHE A 152 -10.20 32.17 8.81
CA PHE A 152 -10.27 32.92 7.55
C PHE A 152 -10.03 31.99 6.36
N TYR A 153 -11.06 31.72 5.56
CA TYR A 153 -11.06 30.67 4.53
C TYR A 153 -10.51 31.13 3.17
N GLN A 154 -9.18 31.35 3.08
CA GLN A 154 -8.54 31.62 1.78
C GLN A 154 -8.66 30.44 0.80
N ASN A 155 -8.85 29.22 1.30
CA ASN A 155 -8.97 28.00 0.52
C ASN A 155 -10.38 27.77 -0.06
N HIS A 156 -11.33 28.65 0.19
CA HIS A 156 -12.69 28.49 -0.33
C HIS A 156 -12.69 28.55 -1.86
N ARG A 157 -13.37 27.59 -2.52
CA ARG A 157 -13.35 27.42 -3.99
C ARG A 157 -13.65 28.71 -4.76
N ARG A 158 -14.63 29.51 -4.30
CA ARG A 158 -14.97 30.78 -4.94
C ARG A 158 -13.91 31.86 -4.69
N TYR A 159 -13.27 31.84 -3.53
CA TYR A 159 -12.25 32.83 -3.14
C TYR A 159 -10.98 32.66 -3.98
N VAL A 160 -10.43 31.43 -4.04
CA VAL A 160 -9.20 31.12 -4.81
C VAL A 160 -9.32 31.44 -6.30
N LYS A 161 -10.52 31.27 -6.87
CA LYS A 161 -10.79 31.57 -8.28
C LYS A 161 -10.98 33.05 -8.58
N SER A 162 -11.29 33.86 -7.55
CA SER A 162 -11.70 35.25 -7.71
C SER A 162 -10.49 36.18 -7.85
N MET A 163 -9.81 36.09 -8.99
CA MET A 163 -8.73 36.97 -9.44
C MET A 163 -8.59 36.92 -10.97
N ASP A 164 -8.04 37.98 -11.56
CA ASP A 164 -7.70 38.03 -12.98
C ASP A 164 -6.18 38.03 -13.18
N THR A 165 -5.67 37.00 -13.86
CA THR A 165 -4.22 36.84 -14.03
C THR A 165 -3.61 37.81 -15.03
N ASP A 166 -4.37 38.28 -16.02
CA ASP A 166 -3.86 39.21 -17.03
C ASP A 166 -3.73 40.63 -16.45
N GLN A 167 -4.68 41.01 -15.59
CA GLN A 167 -4.61 42.23 -14.78
C GLN A 167 -3.39 42.22 -13.84
N LEU A 168 -3.12 41.09 -13.16
CA LEU A 168 -1.93 40.95 -12.30
C LEU A 168 -0.62 41.01 -13.10
N LYS A 169 -0.61 40.49 -14.34
CA LYS A 169 0.52 40.62 -15.28
C LYS A 169 0.69 42.05 -15.83
N GLY A 170 -0.13 42.99 -15.39
CA GLY A 170 -0.05 44.41 -15.72
C GLY A 170 -0.76 44.79 -17.03
N LYS A 171 -1.50 43.88 -17.67
CA LYS A 171 -2.26 44.21 -18.89
C LYS A 171 -3.51 45.02 -18.54
N ALA A 172 -3.80 46.03 -19.35
CA ALA A 172 -5.07 46.75 -19.28
C ALA A 172 -6.16 45.92 -19.98
N VAL A 173 -6.96 45.18 -19.21
CA VAL A 173 -8.07 44.35 -19.70
C VAL A 173 -9.36 45.17 -19.77
N ASP A 174 -10.14 45.00 -20.83
CA ASP A 174 -11.40 45.72 -21.03
C ASP A 174 -12.50 45.28 -20.04
N ASN A 175 -13.43 46.19 -19.74
CA ASN A 175 -14.53 45.95 -18.79
C ASN A 175 -15.41 44.75 -19.20
N ASN A 176 -15.59 44.48 -20.49
CA ASN A 176 -16.39 43.35 -20.98
C ASN A 176 -15.73 42.00 -20.67
N THR A 177 -14.41 41.91 -20.82
CA THR A 177 -13.64 40.69 -20.53
C THR A 177 -13.57 40.44 -19.03
N ILE A 178 -13.42 41.49 -18.22
CA ILE A 178 -13.49 41.41 -16.75
C ILE A 178 -14.90 40.95 -16.31
N ASN A 179 -15.96 41.43 -16.98
CA ASN A 179 -17.34 41.11 -16.61
C ASN A 179 -17.70 39.62 -16.80
N GLY A 180 -17.12 38.97 -17.82
CA GLY A 180 -17.23 37.53 -18.08
C GLY A 180 -16.07 36.70 -17.49
N GLY A 181 -15.17 37.34 -16.74
CA GLY A 181 -13.96 36.74 -16.20
C GLY A 181 -14.17 36.02 -14.87
N SER A 182 -13.06 35.61 -14.25
CA SER A 182 -13.08 34.84 -12.99
C SER A 182 -13.23 35.70 -11.73
N CYS A 183 -13.26 37.03 -11.86
CA CYS A 183 -13.34 38.00 -10.74
C CYS A 183 -14.72 38.12 -10.07
N ASP A 184 -15.66 37.19 -10.29
CA ASP A 184 -16.95 37.20 -9.60
C ASP A 184 -16.78 37.09 -8.07
N PRO A 185 -17.54 37.84 -7.25
CA PRO A 185 -18.52 38.87 -7.62
C PRO A 185 -17.93 40.29 -7.82
N LEU A 186 -16.68 40.54 -7.41
CA LEU A 186 -16.04 41.86 -7.42
C LEU A 186 -15.31 42.14 -8.73
N LYS A 187 -16.09 42.32 -9.80
CA LYS A 187 -15.57 42.57 -11.16
C LYS A 187 -15.65 44.04 -11.59
N LEU A 188 -16.85 44.61 -11.54
CA LEU A 188 -17.14 45.98 -11.95
C LEU A 188 -17.86 46.70 -10.81
N ASP A 189 -17.61 47.99 -10.67
CA ASP A 189 -18.37 48.85 -9.78
C ASP A 189 -19.78 49.09 -10.35
N PRO A 190 -20.86 48.74 -9.61
CA PRO A 190 -22.23 48.93 -10.06
C PRO A 190 -22.60 50.39 -10.34
N SER A 191 -21.92 51.35 -9.70
CA SER A 191 -22.25 52.77 -9.80
C SER A 191 -21.58 53.45 -11.00
N THR A 192 -20.30 53.13 -11.27
CA THR A 192 -19.52 53.76 -12.34
C THR A 192 -19.38 52.89 -13.59
N GLY A 193 -19.69 51.59 -13.52
CA GLY A 193 -19.48 50.63 -14.61
C GLY A 193 -18.01 50.36 -14.94
N LYS A 194 -17.08 50.79 -14.08
CA LYS A 194 -15.62 50.63 -14.26
C LYS A 194 -15.12 49.35 -13.61
N ALA A 195 -14.04 48.78 -14.14
CA ALA A 195 -13.41 47.60 -13.56
C ALA A 195 -12.70 47.91 -12.24
N TYR A 196 -12.84 47.00 -11.27
CA TYR A 196 -12.01 47.03 -10.07
C TYR A 196 -10.57 46.69 -10.43
N TYR A 197 -9.61 47.44 -9.91
CA TYR A 197 -8.19 47.13 -10.02
C TYR A 197 -7.56 47.15 -8.64
N PRO A 198 -6.91 46.07 -8.19
CA PRO A 198 -7.07 44.68 -8.64
C PRO A 198 -8.48 44.11 -8.35
N CYS A 199 -9.06 43.34 -9.29
CA CYS A 199 -10.37 42.72 -9.15
C CYS A 199 -10.34 41.41 -8.35
N GLY A 200 -11.50 41.03 -7.83
CA GLY A 200 -11.72 39.75 -7.15
C GLY A 200 -11.65 39.80 -5.62
N LEU A 201 -12.13 38.73 -5.00
CA LEU A 201 -12.29 38.62 -3.54
C LEU A 201 -10.95 38.61 -2.80
N ILE A 202 -9.91 38.03 -3.40
CA ILE A 202 -8.59 37.91 -2.78
C ILE A 202 -8.04 39.30 -2.51
N ALA A 203 -7.95 40.12 -3.56
CA ALA A 203 -7.38 41.46 -3.45
C ALA A 203 -8.24 42.40 -2.59
N ASN A 204 -9.57 42.32 -2.70
CA ASN A 204 -10.47 43.14 -1.88
C ASN A 204 -10.28 42.89 -0.38
N SER A 205 -10.12 41.64 0.02
CA SER A 205 -9.98 41.27 1.44
C SER A 205 -8.56 41.36 1.98
N GLN A 206 -7.67 42.12 1.33
CA GLN A 206 -6.29 42.31 1.78
C GLN A 206 -6.21 42.75 3.23
N PHE A 207 -5.40 42.05 4.02
CA PHE A 207 -5.06 42.44 5.38
C PHE A 207 -4.45 43.85 5.39
N ASN A 208 -5.03 44.77 6.17
CA ASN A 208 -4.72 46.19 6.13
C ASN A 208 -4.23 46.78 7.47
N ASP A 209 -3.97 45.96 8.50
CA ASP A 209 -3.30 46.44 9.71
C ASP A 209 -1.87 46.87 9.37
N THR A 210 -1.45 48.03 9.87
CA THR A 210 -0.10 48.56 9.64
C THR A 210 0.79 48.25 10.83
N ILE A 211 1.75 47.35 10.63
CA ILE A 211 2.68 46.90 11.67
C ILE A 211 3.95 47.75 11.61
N ARG A 212 4.23 48.51 12.69
CA ARG A 212 5.46 49.32 12.82
C ARG A 212 6.64 48.45 13.26
N SER A 213 7.87 48.96 13.13
CA SER A 213 9.06 48.22 13.61
C SER A 213 9.12 48.21 15.15
N PRO A 214 9.50 47.08 15.79
CA PRO A 214 9.64 47.01 17.24
C PRO A 214 10.67 48.01 17.77
N LYS A 215 10.43 48.57 18.96
CA LYS A 215 11.34 49.48 19.65
C LYS A 215 11.79 48.88 20.96
N LEU A 216 13.09 48.77 21.19
CA LEU A 216 13.67 48.33 22.45
C LEU A 216 13.55 49.47 23.49
N ILE A 217 12.88 49.19 24.60
CA ILE A 217 12.74 50.10 25.74
C ILE A 217 13.70 49.61 26.83
N ASN A 218 14.84 50.28 26.97
CA ASN A 218 15.71 50.12 28.12
C ASN A 218 15.50 51.28 29.10
N ASN A 219 15.43 50.98 30.40
CA ASN A 219 15.19 51.91 31.51
C ASN A 219 16.29 53.01 31.61
N GLY A 220 16.32 53.97 30.69
CA GLY A 220 17.14 55.18 30.77
C GLY A 220 17.84 55.65 29.48
N VAL A 221 17.70 54.97 28.34
CA VAL A 221 18.30 55.36 27.05
C VAL A 221 17.22 55.48 25.97
N THR A 222 17.43 56.39 25.00
CA THR A 222 16.57 56.56 23.82
C THR A 222 16.16 55.22 23.22
N ALA A 223 14.85 55.00 23.04
CA ALA A 223 14.31 53.74 22.52
C ALA A 223 14.93 53.42 21.15
N GLU A 224 15.71 52.33 21.09
CA GLU A 224 16.37 51.90 19.86
C GLU A 224 15.36 51.15 18.97
N THR A 225 15.19 51.59 17.72
CA THR A 225 14.24 50.94 16.81
C THR A 225 14.92 49.77 16.11
N TYR A 226 14.38 48.58 16.32
CA TYR A 226 14.80 47.38 15.60
C TYR A 226 14.19 47.40 14.19
N ASN A 227 14.93 47.99 13.25
CA ASN A 227 14.46 48.21 11.89
C ASN A 227 14.23 46.87 11.17
N MET A 228 12.98 46.58 10.82
CA MET A 228 12.63 45.43 9.99
C MET A 228 12.16 45.91 8.62
N THR A 229 12.56 45.19 7.57
CA THR A 229 12.22 45.54 6.19
C THR A 229 10.96 44.83 5.73
N ASN A 230 10.19 45.47 4.84
CA ASN A 230 9.07 44.89 4.10
C ASN A 230 9.46 44.45 2.68
N LYS A 231 10.78 44.36 2.41
CA LYS A 231 11.33 43.95 1.11
C LYS A 231 11.99 42.59 1.23
N GLY A 232 11.93 41.81 0.16
CA GLY A 232 12.37 40.42 0.12
C GLY A 232 11.43 39.44 0.84
N ILE A 233 10.21 39.84 1.22
CA ILE A 233 9.21 38.98 1.88
C ILE A 233 8.42 38.11 0.88
N ALA A 234 8.27 38.58 -0.35
CA ALA A 234 7.61 37.85 -1.43
C ALA A 234 8.58 36.94 -2.19
N TRP A 235 8.04 35.89 -2.81
CA TRP A 235 8.81 34.96 -3.61
C TRP A 235 9.19 35.60 -4.96
N ASP A 236 10.37 35.27 -5.47
CA ASP A 236 10.83 35.82 -6.76
C ASP A 236 9.90 35.45 -7.93
N SER A 237 9.23 34.29 -7.85
CA SER A 237 8.22 33.90 -8.83
C SER A 237 6.97 34.79 -8.81
N ASP A 238 6.54 35.28 -7.64
CA ASP A 238 5.42 36.21 -7.54
C ASP A 238 5.79 37.58 -8.11
N LYS A 239 7.03 38.02 -7.87
CA LYS A 239 7.58 39.27 -8.44
C LYS A 239 7.63 39.25 -9.96
N GLN A 240 7.87 38.09 -10.56
CA GLN A 240 7.85 37.92 -12.02
C GLN A 240 6.43 37.91 -12.60
N LEU A 241 5.46 37.39 -11.85
CA LEU A 241 4.06 37.31 -12.26
C LEU A 241 3.37 38.67 -12.15
N ILE A 242 3.54 39.35 -11.02
CA ILE A 242 2.87 40.62 -10.72
C ILE A 242 3.71 41.77 -11.27
N LYS A 243 3.18 42.48 -12.26
CA LYS A 243 3.88 43.57 -12.96
C LYS A 243 3.16 44.90 -12.77
N LYS A 244 3.87 45.99 -13.07
CA LYS A 244 3.29 47.32 -13.10
C LYS A 244 2.17 47.38 -14.14
N THR A 245 1.03 47.92 -13.73
CA THR A 245 -0.15 48.06 -14.56
C THR A 245 0.02 49.07 -15.71
N GLN A 246 -0.65 48.78 -16.81
CA GLN A 246 -0.81 49.65 -17.98
C GLN A 246 -2.12 50.43 -17.97
N TYR A 247 -2.98 50.26 -16.96
CA TYR A 247 -4.22 51.03 -16.84
C TYR A 247 -3.95 52.52 -16.59
N ASN A 248 -4.80 53.37 -17.14
CA ASN A 248 -4.86 54.78 -16.78
C ASN A 248 -5.76 55.00 -15.56
N LYS A 249 -5.46 56.04 -14.78
CA LYS A 249 -6.17 56.41 -13.53
C LYS A 249 -7.70 56.45 -13.65
N TRP A 250 -8.21 56.88 -14.80
CA TRP A 250 -9.65 57.08 -15.04
C TRP A 250 -10.39 55.82 -15.46
N GLN A 251 -9.68 54.75 -15.86
CA GLN A 251 -10.26 53.53 -16.41
C GLN A 251 -10.70 52.53 -15.34
N VAL A 252 -10.12 52.62 -14.14
CA VAL A 252 -10.29 51.64 -13.07
C VAL A 252 -10.62 52.31 -11.74
N VAL A 253 -11.22 51.55 -10.83
CA VAL A 253 -11.60 52.00 -9.49
C VAL A 253 -11.04 51.04 -8.42
N PRO A 254 -10.75 51.52 -7.20
CA PRO A 254 -10.30 50.65 -6.12
C PRO A 254 -11.41 49.68 -5.67
N PRO A 255 -11.06 48.49 -5.16
CA PRO A 255 -12.01 47.58 -4.55
C PRO A 255 -12.77 48.23 -3.37
N PRO A 256 -13.98 47.76 -3.03
CA PRO A 256 -14.80 48.34 -1.96
C PRO A 256 -14.09 48.50 -0.61
N ASN A 257 -13.35 47.48 -0.17
CA ASN A 257 -12.65 47.51 1.12
C ASN A 257 -11.35 48.34 1.10
N TRP A 258 -10.97 48.87 -0.07
CA TRP A 258 -9.82 49.76 -0.22
C TRP A 258 -10.23 51.24 -0.19
N HIS A 259 -11.52 51.53 0.01
CA HIS A 259 -12.04 52.89 0.01
C HIS A 259 -11.37 53.78 1.06
N ASP A 260 -11.08 53.26 2.26
CA ASP A 260 -10.38 54.02 3.31
C ASP A 260 -8.94 54.38 2.93
N ARG A 261 -8.30 53.56 2.07
CA ARG A 261 -6.95 53.82 1.55
C ARG A 261 -6.98 54.80 0.36
N TYR A 262 -8.06 54.78 -0.42
CA TYR A 262 -8.25 55.60 -1.62
C TYR A 262 -9.64 56.25 -1.63
N PRO A 263 -9.90 57.25 -0.75
CA PRO A 263 -11.24 57.81 -0.56
C PRO A 263 -11.78 58.50 -1.82
N ASN A 264 -10.91 59.10 -2.62
CA ASN A 264 -11.26 59.76 -3.89
C ASN A 264 -11.02 58.87 -5.13
N GLY A 265 -10.79 57.57 -4.94
CA GLY A 265 -10.37 56.67 -6.02
C GLY A 265 -8.88 56.85 -6.40
N TYR A 266 -8.51 56.39 -7.60
CA TYR A 266 -7.11 56.41 -8.08
C TYR A 266 -6.63 57.75 -8.65
N VAL A 267 -7.13 58.87 -8.11
CA VAL A 267 -6.78 60.22 -8.57
C VAL A 267 -5.32 60.55 -8.29
N ASP A 268 -4.84 60.24 -7.08
CA ASP A 268 -3.47 60.53 -6.64
C ASP A 268 -2.44 59.58 -7.28
N GLY A 269 -2.85 58.37 -7.66
CA GLY A 269 -2.02 57.38 -8.30
C GLY A 269 -2.60 55.98 -8.18
N ILE A 270 -2.29 55.12 -9.16
CA ILE A 270 -2.61 53.70 -9.06
C ILE A 270 -1.48 53.00 -8.27
N PRO A 271 -1.78 52.13 -7.29
CA PRO A 271 -0.75 51.40 -6.55
C PRO A 271 0.16 50.58 -7.48
N ASN A 272 1.47 50.66 -7.22
CA ASN A 272 2.45 49.85 -7.91
C ASN A 272 2.55 48.46 -7.27
N LEU A 273 1.69 47.54 -7.72
CA LEU A 273 1.63 46.17 -7.19
C LEU A 273 2.94 45.38 -7.37
N HIS A 274 3.81 45.79 -8.30
CA HIS A 274 5.10 45.14 -8.51
C HIS A 274 6.12 45.41 -7.39
N GLU A 275 5.99 46.55 -6.69
CA GLU A 275 6.85 46.89 -5.55
C GLU A 275 6.20 46.56 -4.20
N ASP A 276 4.90 46.34 -4.18
CA ASP A 276 4.11 45.98 -3.00
C ASP A 276 4.21 44.48 -2.72
N GLU A 277 5.27 44.09 -2.03
CA GLU A 277 5.48 42.68 -1.65
C GLU A 277 4.44 42.17 -0.63
N GLU A 278 3.85 43.05 0.18
CA GLU A 278 2.80 42.68 1.14
C GLU A 278 1.54 42.23 0.41
N PHE A 279 1.20 42.91 -0.70
CA PHE A 279 0.15 42.47 -1.62
C PHE A 279 0.45 41.12 -2.25
N MET A 280 1.70 40.88 -2.71
CA MET A 280 2.08 39.59 -3.30
C MET A 280 1.92 38.43 -2.31
N VAL A 281 2.37 38.62 -1.06
CA VAL A 281 2.23 37.63 0.02
C VAL A 281 0.76 37.31 0.31
N TRP A 282 -0.12 38.30 0.20
CA TRP A 282 -1.56 38.11 0.37
C TRP A 282 -2.21 37.37 -0.80
N MET A 283 -1.88 37.75 -2.05
CA MET A 283 -2.43 37.13 -3.26
C MET A 283 -2.14 35.63 -3.35
N ARG A 284 -1.03 35.19 -2.76
CA ARG A 284 -0.73 33.76 -2.61
C ARG A 284 -1.61 33.14 -1.53
N THR A 285 -2.77 32.57 -1.88
CA THR A 285 -3.72 32.01 -0.92
C THR A 285 -3.14 30.88 -0.04
N ALA A 286 -3.52 30.83 1.24
CA ALA A 286 -3.19 29.76 2.17
C ALA A 286 -4.11 28.53 1.99
N ALA A 287 -3.59 27.34 2.31
CA ALA A 287 -4.32 26.08 2.17
C ALA A 287 -5.30 25.78 3.33
N LEU A 288 -5.04 26.34 4.51
CA LEU A 288 -5.79 26.11 5.75
C LEU A 288 -6.42 27.41 6.25
N PRO A 289 -7.53 27.36 7.02
CA PRO A 289 -8.18 28.55 7.58
C PRO A 289 -7.41 29.24 8.69
N ALA A 290 -6.41 28.56 9.26
CA ALA A 290 -5.43 29.14 10.16
C ALA A 290 -4.07 29.18 9.45
N PHE A 291 -3.55 30.37 9.22
CA PHE A 291 -2.31 30.57 8.47
C PHE A 291 -1.54 31.79 8.98
N SER A 292 -0.25 31.80 8.69
CA SER A 292 0.64 32.93 8.94
C SER A 292 1.18 33.50 7.63
N LYS A 293 1.40 34.81 7.60
CA LYS A 293 1.92 35.55 6.45
C LYS A 293 3.04 36.45 6.90
N LEU A 294 4.13 36.45 6.13
CA LEU A 294 5.31 37.25 6.45
C LEU A 294 5.01 38.73 6.18
N SER A 295 5.18 39.57 7.19
CA SER A 295 5.01 41.02 7.07
C SER A 295 6.36 41.74 7.05
N ARG A 296 7.26 41.40 7.97
CA ARG A 296 8.58 42.03 8.07
C ARG A 296 9.67 41.00 8.29
N ARG A 297 10.88 41.32 7.84
CA ARG A 297 12.08 40.50 8.05
C ARG A 297 13.30 41.36 8.32
N ASN A 298 14.20 40.86 9.16
CA ASN A 298 15.55 41.37 9.31
C ASN A 298 16.55 40.21 9.25
N ASP A 299 17.44 40.26 8.27
CA ASP A 299 18.43 39.20 8.00
C ASP A 299 19.83 39.54 8.53
N THR A 300 20.07 40.77 8.99
CA THR A 300 21.42 41.31 9.23
C THR A 300 21.75 41.49 10.70
N THR A 301 20.79 41.89 11.53
CA THR A 301 21.04 42.24 12.95
C THR A 301 20.28 41.28 13.86
N ALA A 302 20.94 40.81 14.92
CA ALA A 302 20.27 40.01 15.96
C ALA A 302 19.33 40.90 16.79
N MET A 303 18.22 40.34 17.27
CA MET A 303 17.31 41.03 18.18
C MET A 303 17.74 40.69 19.62
N THR A 304 18.37 41.65 20.32
CA THR A 304 18.92 41.45 21.65
C THR A 304 17.82 41.20 22.69
N ALA A 305 18.15 40.50 23.79
CA ALA A 305 17.24 40.35 24.90
C ALA A 305 16.84 41.71 25.51
N GLY A 306 15.56 41.85 25.88
CA GLY A 306 15.01 43.08 26.45
C GLY A 306 13.52 43.27 26.19
N ILE A 307 12.98 44.39 26.65
CA ILE A 307 11.55 44.73 26.51
C ILE A 307 11.34 45.50 25.22
N TYR A 308 10.48 45.00 24.36
CA TYR A 308 10.13 45.61 23.09
C TYR A 308 8.70 46.15 23.11
N GLN A 309 8.53 47.30 22.45
CA GLN A 309 7.25 47.90 22.16
C GLN A 309 6.96 47.78 20.66
N LEU A 310 5.79 47.25 20.33
CA LEU A 310 5.27 47.13 18.97
C LEU A 310 3.95 47.89 18.87
N ASP A 311 3.91 48.88 17.99
CA ASP A 311 2.70 49.67 17.71
C ASP A 311 2.07 49.16 16.40
N ILE A 312 0.78 48.80 16.44
CA ILE A 312 0.01 48.24 15.32
C ILE A 312 -1.21 49.12 15.10
N GLU A 313 -1.41 49.61 13.87
CA GLU A 313 -2.66 50.29 13.51
C GLU A 313 -3.72 49.24 13.19
N ASP A 314 -4.75 49.16 14.03
CA ASP A 314 -5.85 48.21 13.92
C ASP A 314 -6.89 48.71 12.91
N ARG A 315 -6.96 48.06 11.75
CA ARG A 315 -7.89 48.40 10.66
C ARG A 315 -8.67 47.19 10.13
N PHE A 316 -8.23 45.97 10.43
CA PHE A 316 -8.82 44.74 9.94
C PHE A 316 -9.74 44.10 10.98
N PRO A 317 -11.08 44.17 10.83
CA PRO A 317 -12.00 43.62 11.82
C PRO A 317 -12.10 42.10 11.69
N VAL A 318 -11.61 41.38 12.70
CA VAL A 318 -11.71 39.89 12.74
C VAL A 318 -12.87 39.38 13.59
N THR A 319 -13.44 40.24 14.43
CA THR A 319 -14.57 39.92 15.31
C THR A 319 -15.85 39.65 14.54
N GLU A 320 -16.03 40.25 13.35
CA GLU A 320 -17.22 40.09 12.51
C GLU A 320 -17.49 38.65 12.05
N TYR A 321 -16.43 37.88 11.82
CA TYR A 321 -16.54 36.47 11.38
C TYR A 321 -16.04 35.48 12.44
N GLY A 322 -15.80 35.95 13.68
CA GLY A 322 -15.34 35.11 14.79
C GLY A 322 -13.96 34.51 14.55
N GLY A 323 -13.03 35.27 13.95
CA GLY A 323 -11.63 34.89 13.82
C GLY A 323 -10.74 35.59 14.85
N THR A 324 -9.46 35.20 14.88
CA THR A 324 -8.43 35.88 15.68
C THR A 324 -7.29 36.38 14.80
N LYS A 325 -6.61 37.42 15.27
CA LYS A 325 -5.41 37.98 14.61
C LYS A 325 -4.29 38.13 15.63
N SER A 326 -3.15 37.56 15.31
CA SER A 326 -2.01 37.52 16.23
C SER A 326 -0.74 37.93 15.51
N ILE A 327 0.19 38.55 16.22
CA ILE A 327 1.56 38.72 15.73
C ILE A 327 2.38 37.51 16.16
N LEU A 328 3.18 36.97 15.25
CA LEU A 328 4.13 35.89 15.49
C LEU A 328 5.53 36.40 15.12
N ILE A 329 6.40 36.55 16.12
CA ILE A 329 7.83 36.82 15.89
C ILE A 329 8.54 35.49 16.09
N SER A 330 9.29 35.05 15.09
CA SER A 330 9.92 33.74 15.09
C SER A 330 11.27 33.77 14.38
N THR A 331 12.20 32.97 14.89
CA THR A 331 13.44 32.61 14.20
C THR A 331 13.17 31.42 13.27
N ARG A 332 13.99 31.22 12.24
CA ARG A 332 13.86 30.03 11.39
C ARG A 332 15.03 29.07 11.62
N THR A 333 14.72 27.79 11.59
CA THR A 333 15.73 26.74 11.37
C THR A 333 15.63 26.23 9.93
N VAL A 334 16.48 25.28 9.57
CA VAL A 334 16.45 24.61 8.26
C VAL A 334 15.07 23.99 7.96
N MET A 335 14.30 23.65 9.00
CA MET A 335 12.96 23.05 8.89
C MET A 335 11.83 24.08 8.90
N GLY A 336 12.13 25.37 9.02
CA GLY A 336 11.15 26.45 9.13
C GLY A 336 10.91 26.88 10.57
N GLY A 337 9.63 27.08 10.92
CA GLY A 337 9.19 27.50 12.25
C GLY A 337 9.06 26.34 13.24
N GLN A 338 8.57 26.62 14.45
CA GLN A 338 8.43 25.61 15.49
C GLN A 338 7.33 24.60 15.13
N ASN A 339 7.72 23.37 14.79
CA ASN A 339 6.78 22.30 14.51
C ASN A 339 7.34 20.92 14.91
N PRO A 340 6.98 20.40 16.09
CA PRO A 340 7.49 19.11 16.55
C PRO A 340 6.87 17.91 15.81
N PHE A 341 5.80 18.10 15.04
CA PHE A 341 5.04 17.00 14.41
C PHE A 341 5.92 16.10 13.56
N MET A 342 6.75 16.67 12.68
CA MET A 342 7.63 15.90 11.81
C MET A 342 8.63 15.06 12.60
N GLY A 343 9.22 15.64 13.65
CA GLY A 343 10.12 14.93 14.54
C GLY A 343 9.42 13.79 15.29
N ILE A 344 8.24 14.04 15.86
CA ILE A 344 7.42 13.03 16.54
C ILE A 344 7.06 11.89 15.58
N ALA A 345 6.60 12.22 14.37
CA ALA A 345 6.20 11.22 13.37
C ALA A 345 7.36 10.29 13.00
N TYR A 346 8.57 10.83 12.79
CA TYR A 346 9.76 10.02 12.48
C TYR A 346 10.17 9.13 13.66
N VAL A 347 10.14 9.65 14.89
CA VAL A 347 10.44 8.85 16.09
C VAL A 347 9.40 7.74 16.29
N VAL A 348 8.11 8.03 16.08
CA VAL A 348 7.03 7.04 16.20
C VAL A 348 7.15 5.95 15.14
N VAL A 349 7.35 6.31 13.87
CA VAL A 349 7.53 5.34 12.77
C VAL A 349 8.80 4.52 13.01
N GLY A 350 9.92 5.16 13.37
CA GLY A 350 11.17 4.46 13.68
C GLY A 350 11.01 3.50 14.86
N GLY A 351 10.33 3.92 15.93
CA GLY A 351 10.02 3.08 17.09
C GLY A 351 9.11 1.90 16.74
N LEU A 352 8.06 2.12 15.95
CA LEU A 352 7.17 1.07 15.47
C LEU A 352 7.92 0.05 14.60
N CYS A 353 8.81 0.50 13.72
CA CYS A 353 9.65 -0.39 12.91
C CYS A 353 10.58 -1.25 13.76
N ILE A 354 11.19 -0.71 14.83
CA ILE A 354 12.04 -1.48 15.74
C ILE A 354 11.21 -2.51 16.53
N VAL A 355 10.04 -2.11 17.03
CA VAL A 355 9.14 -3.01 17.77
C VAL A 355 8.64 -4.14 16.88
N LEU A 356 8.15 -3.84 15.68
CA LEU A 356 7.70 -4.85 14.72
C LEU A 356 8.86 -5.75 14.26
N GLY A 357 10.03 -5.18 14.01
CA GLY A 357 11.25 -5.94 13.68
C GLY A 357 11.62 -6.92 14.81
N ALA A 358 11.57 -6.48 16.06
CA ALA A 358 11.82 -7.35 17.22
C ALA A 358 10.76 -8.45 17.37
N LEU A 359 9.47 -8.10 17.23
CA LEU A 359 8.37 -9.07 17.27
C LEU A 359 8.48 -10.12 16.16
N PHE A 360 8.78 -9.72 14.93
CA PHE A 360 8.98 -10.65 13.81
C PHE A 360 10.25 -11.50 13.98
N THR A 361 11.31 -10.95 14.56
CA THR A 361 12.51 -11.71 14.91
C THR A 361 12.20 -12.76 15.97
N ILE A 362 11.46 -12.40 17.03
CA ILE A 362 11.02 -13.34 18.06
C ILE A 362 10.11 -14.41 17.46
N ALA A 363 9.15 -14.04 16.63
CA ALA A 363 8.27 -15.00 15.96
C ALA A 363 9.05 -15.96 15.06
N HIS A 364 10.06 -15.47 14.34
CA HIS A 364 10.94 -16.29 13.51
C HIS A 364 11.82 -17.25 14.33
N LEU A 365 12.29 -16.83 15.51
CA LEU A 365 13.11 -17.66 16.41
C LEU A 365 12.29 -18.66 17.23
N VAL A 366 11.07 -18.31 17.64
CA VAL A 366 10.19 -19.17 18.47
C VAL A 366 9.42 -20.18 17.61
N ARG A 367 9.10 -19.84 16.36
CA ARG A 367 8.53 -20.77 15.37
C ARG A 367 9.35 -20.70 14.08
N PRO A 368 10.56 -21.29 14.05
CA PRO A 368 11.34 -21.37 12.83
C PRO A 368 10.62 -22.30 11.85
N ARG A 369 9.79 -21.72 10.98
CA ARG A 369 9.36 -22.42 9.76
C ARG A 369 10.54 -22.33 8.79
N CYS A 370 11.02 -23.48 8.30
CA CYS A 370 11.92 -23.54 7.16
C CYS A 370 11.38 -22.59 6.08
N SER A 371 12.22 -21.66 5.62
CA SER A 371 11.87 -20.80 4.49
C SER A 371 11.96 -21.66 3.24
N ALA A 372 10.87 -22.35 2.93
CA ALA A 372 10.61 -22.90 1.61
C ALA A 372 10.58 -21.75 0.59
N LEU A 373 11.20 -22.02 -0.54
CA LEU A 373 11.43 -21.13 -1.66
C LEU A 373 10.07 -20.68 -2.24
N LEU A 374 9.91 -19.39 -2.49
CA LEU A 374 8.76 -18.85 -3.22
C LEU A 374 8.91 -19.21 -4.71
N SER A 375 8.34 -20.36 -5.11
CA SER A 375 7.91 -20.61 -6.48
C SER A 375 6.39 -20.74 -6.44
N GLY A 376 5.69 -19.74 -6.97
CA GLY A 376 4.23 -19.75 -6.95
C GLY A 376 3.68 -20.87 -7.84
N ARG A 377 2.73 -21.65 -7.32
CA ARG A 377 1.60 -22.26 -8.06
C ARG A 377 0.75 -23.09 -7.08
N ASP A 378 -0.44 -22.56 -6.76
CA ASP A 378 -1.49 -23.25 -6.00
C ASP A 378 -2.11 -24.33 -6.90
N PHE A 379 -1.48 -25.51 -6.95
CA PHE A 379 -1.90 -26.64 -7.78
C PHE A 379 -2.76 -27.63 -6.96
N CYS A 380 -2.16 -28.18 -5.91
CA CYS A 380 -2.78 -29.02 -4.90
C CYS A 380 -2.49 -28.40 -3.51
N SER A 381 -3.43 -28.54 -2.56
CA SER A 381 -3.32 -27.98 -1.20
C SER A 381 -3.34 -29.04 -0.10
N THR A 382 -3.00 -30.29 -0.40
CA THR A 382 -2.85 -31.33 0.63
C THR A 382 -1.77 -30.92 1.63
N PRO A 383 -2.06 -30.88 2.95
CA PRO A 383 -1.09 -30.46 3.95
C PRO A 383 0.10 -31.42 4.02
N ALA A 384 1.28 -30.89 4.37
CA ALA A 384 2.47 -31.69 4.62
C ALA A 384 2.21 -32.73 5.74
N PRO A 385 2.84 -33.92 5.68
CA PRO A 385 2.67 -34.96 6.69
C PRO A 385 3.11 -34.46 8.07
N ASP A 386 2.35 -34.84 9.09
CA ASP A 386 2.72 -34.58 10.47
C ASP A 386 3.84 -35.53 10.92
N GLU A 387 4.40 -35.26 12.10
CA GLU A 387 5.52 -36.08 12.61
C GLU A 387 5.09 -37.53 12.89
N SER A 388 3.81 -37.76 13.20
CA SER A 388 3.29 -39.11 13.47
C SER A 388 3.23 -39.95 12.19
N LEU A 389 2.79 -39.35 11.08
CA LEU A 389 2.78 -39.98 9.77
C LEU A 389 4.20 -40.17 9.23
N ARG A 390 5.09 -39.18 9.38
CA ARG A 390 6.52 -39.34 9.01
C ARG A 390 7.19 -40.48 9.76
N ALA A 391 6.89 -40.64 11.05
CA ALA A 391 7.39 -41.75 11.84
C ALA A 391 6.89 -43.10 11.30
N GLU A 392 5.65 -43.18 10.79
CA GLU A 392 5.18 -44.39 10.13
C GLU A 392 5.88 -44.63 8.78
N HIS A 393 6.06 -43.59 7.96
CA HIS A 393 6.82 -43.71 6.71
C HIS A 393 8.20 -44.30 6.96
N ARG A 394 8.94 -43.78 7.96
CA ARG A 394 10.23 -44.35 8.38
C ARG A 394 10.11 -45.80 8.85
N ARG A 395 9.10 -46.12 9.67
CA ARG A 395 8.86 -47.49 10.14
C ARG A 395 8.65 -48.47 8.99
N LEU A 396 7.86 -48.08 7.98
CA LEU A 396 7.57 -48.92 6.84
C LEU A 396 8.75 -48.99 5.87
N TYR A 397 9.51 -47.91 5.71
CA TYR A 397 10.77 -47.88 4.95
C TYR A 397 11.79 -48.88 5.53
N ASP A 398 12.06 -48.82 6.84
CA ASP A 398 12.98 -49.74 7.52
C ASP A 398 12.57 -51.21 7.39
N LEU A 399 11.27 -51.50 7.36
CA LEU A 399 10.74 -52.86 7.18
C LEU A 399 10.92 -53.38 5.74
N GLN A 400 10.84 -52.50 4.75
CA GLN A 400 11.05 -52.85 3.35
C GLN A 400 12.53 -53.13 3.06
N ASP A 401 13.44 -52.29 3.59
CA ASP A 401 14.89 -52.49 3.47
C ASP A 401 15.33 -53.84 4.09
N GLN A 402 14.78 -54.20 5.25
CA GLN A 402 15.06 -55.49 5.89
C GLN A 402 14.56 -56.71 5.09
N ARG A 403 13.40 -56.58 4.42
CA ARG A 403 12.86 -57.62 3.52
C ARG A 403 13.71 -57.77 2.25
N GLY A 404 14.26 -56.67 1.73
CA GLY A 404 15.16 -56.66 0.56
C GLY A 404 16.44 -57.47 0.77
N SER A 405 16.96 -57.55 1.99
CA SER A 405 18.20 -58.31 2.29
C SER A 405 17.99 -59.82 2.56
N THR A 406 16.74 -60.31 2.67
CA THR A 406 16.44 -61.69 3.12
C THR A 406 15.49 -62.50 2.23
N ALA A 407 15.02 -61.96 1.09
CA ALA A 407 14.03 -62.62 0.25
C ALA A 407 14.61 -63.74 -0.64
N GLU A 408 14.77 -64.94 -0.09
CA GLU A 408 14.61 -66.18 -0.86
C GLU A 408 13.14 -66.33 -1.29
N GLU A 409 12.94 -66.67 -2.56
CA GLU A 409 11.66 -66.76 -3.27
C GLU A 409 10.55 -67.47 -2.47
N SER A 410 9.62 -66.70 -1.91
CA SER A 410 8.25 -67.17 -1.74
C SER A 410 7.31 -66.19 -2.44
N ARG A 411 6.66 -66.68 -3.50
CA ARG A 411 5.58 -65.96 -4.20
C ARG A 411 4.39 -65.86 -3.25
N GLU A 412 4.42 -64.88 -2.37
CA GLU A 412 3.26 -64.48 -1.58
C GLU A 412 2.20 -63.98 -2.57
N VAL A 413 0.99 -64.55 -2.52
CA VAL A 413 -0.11 -64.14 -3.40
C VAL A 413 -0.55 -62.75 -2.94
N VAL A 414 -0.17 -61.73 -3.70
CA VAL A 414 -0.58 -60.34 -3.45
C VAL A 414 -2.10 -60.25 -3.64
N SER A 415 -2.85 -60.10 -2.55
CA SER A 415 -4.32 -59.97 -2.58
C SER A 415 -4.74 -58.63 -3.19
N MET A 416 -5.82 -58.62 -3.97
CA MET A 416 -6.39 -57.36 -4.44
C MET A 416 -7.04 -56.60 -3.28
N ILE A 417 -6.67 -55.33 -3.11
CA ILE A 417 -7.33 -54.42 -2.16
C ILE A 417 -8.52 -53.81 -2.89
N GLU A 418 -9.72 -54.03 -2.36
CA GLU A 418 -10.95 -53.44 -2.89
C GLU A 418 -11.44 -52.34 -1.96
N ILE A 419 -11.47 -51.10 -2.46
CA ILE A 419 -11.81 -49.90 -1.70
C ILE A 419 -13.20 -49.42 -2.11
N GLU A 420 -14.13 -49.46 -1.15
CA GLU A 420 -15.46 -48.87 -1.33
C GLU A 420 -15.35 -47.36 -1.53
N THR A 421 -15.96 -46.85 -2.59
CA THR A 421 -15.79 -45.47 -3.04
C THR A 421 -17.13 -44.78 -3.25
N TRP A 422 -17.26 -43.56 -2.75
CA TRP A 422 -18.41 -42.68 -2.97
C TRP A 422 -17.99 -41.42 -3.69
N PHE A 423 -18.74 -41.08 -4.76
CA PHE A 423 -18.56 -39.82 -5.47
C PHE A 423 -19.69 -38.85 -5.12
N HIS A 424 -19.31 -37.69 -4.60
CA HIS A 424 -20.22 -36.62 -4.22
C HIS A 424 -20.02 -35.45 -5.17
N ILE A 425 -20.99 -35.21 -6.04
CA ILE A 425 -21.00 -34.07 -6.95
C ILE A 425 -21.69 -32.90 -6.25
N VAL A 426 -20.95 -31.83 -6.03
CA VAL A 426 -21.41 -30.64 -5.30
C VAL A 426 -21.25 -29.44 -6.22
N SER A 427 -22.38 -28.95 -6.72
CA SER A 427 -22.40 -27.87 -7.70
C SER A 427 -22.95 -26.59 -7.10
N SER A 428 -22.47 -25.44 -7.58
CA SER A 428 -23.18 -24.18 -7.41
C SER A 428 -24.46 -24.18 -8.24
N ASN A 429 -25.37 -23.26 -7.93
CA ASN A 429 -26.58 -23.03 -8.70
C ASN A 429 -26.25 -22.74 -10.18
N GLU A 430 -25.21 -21.94 -10.43
CA GLU A 430 -24.78 -21.55 -11.78
C GLU A 430 -24.17 -22.71 -12.57
N ALA A 431 -23.47 -23.63 -11.89
CA ALA A 431 -22.79 -24.76 -12.51
C ALA A 431 -23.54 -26.10 -12.34
N SER A 432 -24.83 -26.06 -11.99
CA SER A 432 -25.63 -27.25 -11.63
C SER A 432 -25.67 -28.35 -12.70
N ASP A 433 -25.58 -27.98 -13.99
CA ASP A 433 -25.62 -28.91 -15.13
C ASP A 433 -24.23 -29.17 -15.77
N THR A 434 -23.14 -28.77 -15.12
CA THR A 434 -21.78 -28.85 -15.71
C THR A 434 -21.18 -30.25 -15.65
N VAL A 435 -21.44 -31.01 -14.58
CA VAL A 435 -20.84 -32.34 -14.37
C VAL A 435 -21.76 -33.43 -14.93
N SER A 436 -21.42 -33.97 -16.10
CA SER A 436 -22.20 -35.05 -16.75
C SER A 436 -21.90 -36.44 -16.17
N ASP A 437 -22.81 -37.40 -16.37
CA ASP A 437 -22.57 -38.80 -15.97
C ASP A 437 -21.40 -39.44 -16.75
N ASP A 438 -21.14 -38.96 -17.97
CA ASP A 438 -19.99 -39.38 -18.78
C ASP A 438 -18.66 -38.94 -18.14
N MET A 439 -18.59 -37.72 -17.59
CA MET A 439 -17.42 -37.25 -16.84
C MET A 439 -17.17 -38.13 -15.63
N ILE A 440 -18.23 -38.48 -14.88
CA ILE A 440 -18.15 -39.32 -13.68
C ILE A 440 -17.67 -40.73 -14.03
N THR A 441 -18.26 -41.35 -15.05
CA THR A 441 -17.88 -42.69 -15.51
C THR A 441 -16.44 -42.71 -16.01
N SER A 442 -16.04 -41.69 -16.77
CA SER A 442 -14.68 -41.56 -17.28
C SER A 442 -13.67 -41.35 -16.15
N GLN A 443 -14.02 -40.54 -15.15
CA GLN A 443 -13.17 -40.31 -13.97
C GLN A 443 -12.96 -41.59 -13.16
N LEU A 444 -14.00 -42.39 -12.95
CA LEU A 444 -13.89 -43.67 -12.26
C LEU A 444 -13.00 -44.63 -13.05
N SER A 445 -13.20 -44.73 -14.37
CA SER A 445 -12.37 -45.59 -15.23
C SER A 445 -10.90 -45.16 -15.23
N TYR A 446 -10.63 -43.86 -15.23
CA TYR A 446 -9.28 -43.32 -15.15
C TYR A 446 -8.63 -43.65 -13.80
N LEU A 447 -9.38 -43.45 -12.70
CA LEU A 447 -8.93 -43.81 -11.34
C LEU A 447 -8.62 -45.30 -11.22
N GLN A 448 -9.52 -46.19 -11.64
CA GLN A 448 -9.30 -47.63 -11.58
C GLN A 448 -8.07 -48.06 -12.38
N LYS A 449 -7.87 -47.49 -13.58
CA LYS A 449 -6.71 -47.79 -14.43
C LYS A 449 -5.39 -47.34 -13.80
N ALA A 450 -5.36 -46.15 -13.18
CA ALA A 450 -4.14 -45.61 -12.57
C ALA A 450 -3.62 -46.47 -11.41
N TYR A 451 -4.51 -47.12 -10.67
CA TYR A 451 -4.17 -47.94 -9.50
C TYR A 451 -4.10 -49.45 -9.76
N GLU A 452 -4.36 -49.87 -11.01
CA GLU A 452 -4.30 -51.29 -11.40
C GLU A 452 -2.92 -51.90 -11.14
N SER A 453 -1.85 -51.14 -11.37
CA SER A 453 -0.46 -51.56 -11.11
C SER A 453 -0.18 -51.82 -9.63
N ALA A 454 -0.87 -51.13 -8.72
CA ALA A 454 -0.79 -51.35 -7.28
C ALA A 454 -1.68 -52.51 -6.80
N THR A 455 -2.41 -53.16 -7.70
CA THR A 455 -3.43 -54.17 -7.37
C THR A 455 -4.45 -53.63 -6.35
N ILE A 456 -4.81 -52.35 -6.51
CA ILE A 456 -5.84 -51.64 -5.75
C ILE A 456 -6.99 -51.36 -6.72
N SER A 457 -8.21 -51.72 -6.33
CA SER A 457 -9.42 -51.51 -7.13
C SER A 457 -10.42 -50.66 -6.34
N TYR A 458 -11.05 -49.71 -7.03
CA TYR A 458 -12.08 -48.84 -6.45
C TYR A 458 -13.46 -49.32 -6.87
N ARG A 459 -14.30 -49.75 -5.92
CA ARG A 459 -15.69 -50.11 -6.18
C ARG A 459 -16.59 -48.92 -5.87
N LEU A 460 -17.27 -48.40 -6.89
CA LEU A 460 -18.22 -47.30 -6.72
C LEU A 460 -19.51 -47.81 -6.06
N GLU A 461 -19.75 -47.39 -4.84
CA GLU A 461 -20.95 -47.73 -4.05
C GLU A 461 -22.14 -46.82 -4.39
N GLY A 462 -21.88 -45.57 -4.78
CA GLY A 462 -22.92 -44.65 -5.20
C GLY A 462 -22.44 -43.25 -5.54
N ILE A 463 -23.32 -42.50 -6.19
CA ILE A 463 -23.12 -41.11 -6.58
C ILE A 463 -24.22 -40.27 -5.93
N THR A 464 -23.84 -39.15 -5.30
CA THR A 464 -24.80 -38.14 -4.83
C THR A 464 -24.60 -36.84 -5.58
N ARG A 465 -25.69 -36.14 -5.91
CA ARG A 465 -25.65 -34.80 -6.53
C ARG A 465 -26.33 -33.79 -5.62
N HIS A 466 -25.64 -32.70 -5.29
CA HIS A 466 -26.13 -31.65 -4.42
C HIS A 466 -25.85 -30.27 -5.02
N ILE A 467 -26.85 -29.40 -5.00
CA ILE A 467 -26.71 -28.00 -5.39
C ILE A 467 -26.64 -27.17 -4.11
N ASN A 468 -25.47 -26.63 -3.80
CA ASN A 468 -25.23 -25.78 -2.64
C ASN A 468 -23.98 -24.93 -2.87
N ASP A 469 -24.16 -23.62 -3.06
CA ASP A 469 -23.06 -22.69 -3.37
C ASP A 469 -21.96 -22.66 -2.31
N SER A 470 -22.32 -22.75 -1.03
CA SER A 470 -21.35 -22.74 0.09
C SER A 470 -20.49 -24.01 0.07
N TRP A 471 -21.12 -25.16 -0.14
CA TRP A 471 -20.40 -26.42 -0.26
C TRP A 471 -19.59 -26.48 -1.56
N ALA A 472 -20.10 -25.98 -2.67
CA ALA A 472 -19.37 -25.95 -3.95
C ALA A 472 -18.09 -25.12 -3.88
N ARG A 473 -18.06 -24.06 -3.06
CA ARG A 473 -16.87 -23.22 -2.82
C ARG A 473 -15.96 -23.69 -1.69
N ASN A 474 -16.37 -24.72 -0.94
CA ASN A 474 -15.68 -25.18 0.26
C ASN A 474 -15.76 -24.22 1.47
N ASP A 475 -16.78 -23.36 1.53
CA ASP A 475 -17.00 -22.42 2.63
C ASP A 475 -17.48 -23.12 3.93
N ASP A 476 -18.11 -24.30 3.81
CA ASP A 476 -18.60 -25.14 4.91
C ASP A 476 -18.24 -26.62 4.70
N GLU A 477 -16.93 -26.92 4.67
CA GLU A 477 -16.41 -28.28 4.49
C GLU A 477 -16.96 -29.25 5.54
N LEU A 478 -16.96 -28.85 6.81
CA LEU A 478 -17.38 -29.71 7.91
C LEU A 478 -18.88 -30.02 7.83
N GLY A 479 -19.73 -29.05 7.50
CA GLY A 479 -21.17 -29.28 7.28
C GLY A 479 -21.42 -30.21 6.08
N MET A 480 -20.71 -29.99 4.97
CA MET A 480 -20.77 -30.85 3.79
C MET A 480 -20.38 -32.29 4.12
N LYS A 481 -19.19 -32.53 4.69
CA LYS A 481 -18.70 -33.88 4.99
C LYS A 481 -19.55 -34.57 6.07
N ASN A 482 -20.07 -33.83 7.05
CA ASN A 482 -21.05 -34.39 8.00
C ASN A 482 -22.29 -34.95 7.31
N ALA A 483 -22.87 -34.21 6.36
CA ALA A 483 -24.07 -34.62 5.63
C ALA A 483 -23.80 -35.75 4.63
N LEU A 484 -22.66 -35.69 3.92
CA LEU A 484 -22.43 -36.48 2.72
C LEU A 484 -21.58 -37.74 2.96
N ARG A 485 -20.60 -37.72 3.86
CA ARG A 485 -19.68 -38.86 4.05
C ARG A 485 -20.43 -40.18 4.27
N ARG A 486 -19.96 -41.25 3.65
CA ARG A 486 -20.47 -42.62 3.78
C ARG A 486 -19.35 -43.59 4.18
N GLY A 487 -19.74 -44.69 4.81
CA GLY A 487 -18.81 -45.74 5.25
C GLY A 487 -17.99 -45.41 6.50
N ASN A 488 -16.97 -46.24 6.75
CA ASN A 488 -16.04 -46.16 7.88
C ASN A 488 -14.75 -45.42 7.45
N TYR A 489 -13.60 -45.67 8.11
CA TYR A 489 -12.35 -45.01 7.76
C TYR A 489 -11.67 -45.62 6.52
N SER A 490 -11.97 -46.89 6.22
CA SER A 490 -11.52 -47.57 5.01
C SER A 490 -12.29 -47.20 3.73
N THR A 491 -13.40 -46.46 3.83
CA THR A 491 -14.22 -46.05 2.69
C THR A 491 -13.74 -44.71 2.11
N LEU A 492 -13.39 -44.68 0.83
CA LEU A 492 -12.98 -43.47 0.12
C LEU A 492 -14.21 -42.61 -0.23
N ASN A 493 -14.17 -41.32 0.11
CA ASN A 493 -15.18 -40.35 -0.29
C ASN A 493 -14.48 -39.24 -1.09
N VAL A 494 -14.91 -39.05 -2.35
CA VAL A 494 -14.39 -38.00 -3.24
C VAL A 494 -15.50 -36.99 -3.53
N TYR A 495 -15.23 -35.73 -3.22
CA TYR A 495 -16.12 -34.58 -3.37
C TYR A 495 -15.70 -33.77 -4.59
N PHE A 496 -16.40 -33.94 -5.71
CA PHE A 496 -16.20 -33.14 -6.92
C PHE A 496 -17.00 -31.84 -6.79
N GLN A 497 -16.29 -30.72 -6.63
CA GLN A 497 -16.85 -29.39 -6.37
C GLN A 497 -16.67 -28.49 -7.59
N THR A 498 -17.72 -27.79 -8.04
CA THR A 498 -17.63 -26.95 -9.26
C THR A 498 -16.84 -25.65 -9.08
N ASP A 499 -16.75 -25.15 -7.85
CA ASP A 499 -16.20 -23.82 -7.54
C ASP A 499 -15.16 -23.89 -6.42
N LEU A 500 -14.40 -24.99 -6.34
CA LEU A 500 -13.51 -25.32 -5.23
C LEU A 500 -12.53 -24.17 -4.92
N GLN A 501 -12.50 -23.73 -3.65
CA GLN A 501 -11.54 -22.73 -3.15
C GLN A 501 -10.74 -23.29 -1.98
N ALA A 502 -9.56 -22.72 -1.75
CA ALA A 502 -8.76 -22.98 -0.55
C ALA A 502 -9.59 -22.65 0.71
N SER A 503 -9.59 -23.55 1.69
CA SER A 503 -10.31 -23.34 2.95
C SER A 503 -9.72 -22.16 3.73
N SER A 504 -10.56 -21.28 4.27
CA SER A 504 -10.14 -20.15 5.11
C SER A 504 -9.59 -20.57 6.48
N ASP A 505 -9.83 -21.82 6.90
CA ASP A 505 -9.38 -22.41 8.16
C ASP A 505 -8.06 -23.19 8.00
N ASP A 506 -7.58 -23.32 6.75
CA ASP A 506 -6.26 -23.86 6.46
C ASP A 506 -5.23 -22.73 6.51
N THR A 507 -4.10 -22.99 7.17
CA THR A 507 -2.99 -22.02 7.21
C THR A 507 -2.19 -21.99 5.90
N SER A 508 -2.75 -22.57 4.84
CA SER A 508 -2.28 -22.54 3.47
C SER A 508 -2.77 -21.26 2.78
N ARG A 509 -1.82 -20.61 2.11
CA ARG A 509 -1.98 -19.26 1.57
C ARG A 509 -2.72 -19.31 0.24
N GLY A 510 -4.05 -19.19 0.26
CA GLY A 510 -4.77 -18.77 -0.93
C GLY A 510 -4.37 -17.35 -1.34
N LEU A 511 -3.80 -17.18 -2.54
CA LEU A 511 -3.64 -15.87 -3.19
C LEU A 511 -4.54 -15.79 -4.45
N PRO A 512 -5.07 -14.60 -4.81
CA PRO A 512 -6.06 -14.46 -5.87
C PRO A 512 -5.54 -14.85 -7.26
N TYR A 513 -6.27 -15.74 -7.95
CA TYR A 513 -6.10 -16.04 -9.37
C TYR A 513 -6.89 -15.03 -10.23
N ASN A 514 -6.19 -14.34 -11.14
CA ASN A 514 -6.81 -13.49 -12.15
C ASN A 514 -6.91 -14.25 -13.48
N GLY A 515 -7.92 -15.10 -13.59
CA GLY A 515 -8.31 -15.72 -14.85
C GLY A 515 -9.12 -14.73 -15.68
N ASN A 516 -8.61 -14.36 -16.86
CA ASN A 516 -9.34 -13.59 -17.87
C ASN A 516 -10.65 -14.30 -18.27
N ARG A 517 -11.74 -14.05 -17.56
CA ARG A 517 -13.12 -14.25 -18.03
C ARG A 517 -13.80 -12.90 -18.03
N ARG A 518 -14.17 -12.44 -19.23
CA ARG A 518 -14.98 -11.23 -19.42
C ARG A 518 -16.33 -11.42 -18.73
N THR A 519 -16.50 -10.89 -17.53
CA THR A 519 -17.78 -10.49 -16.95
C THR A 519 -17.52 -9.42 -15.89
N ASP A 520 -18.03 -8.21 -16.15
CA ASP A 520 -18.04 -7.08 -15.22
C ASP A 520 -18.82 -7.45 -13.93
N VAL A 521 -18.14 -7.76 -12.82
CA VAL A 521 -18.67 -7.61 -11.45
C VAL A 521 -17.50 -7.37 -10.48
N SER A 522 -17.70 -6.41 -9.58
CA SER A 522 -16.85 -5.95 -8.49
C SER A 522 -16.29 -7.05 -7.56
N ASP A 523 -15.01 -6.91 -7.22
CA ASP A 523 -14.45 -7.09 -5.88
C ASP A 523 -14.72 -8.45 -5.17
N GLN A 524 -13.87 -9.46 -5.43
CA GLN A 524 -13.52 -10.52 -4.47
C GLN A 524 -12.34 -11.37 -4.98
N SER A 525 -11.34 -11.54 -4.11
CA SER A 525 -10.10 -12.31 -4.31
C SER A 525 -10.41 -13.83 -4.32
N SER A 526 -10.51 -14.47 -5.49
CA SER A 526 -10.77 -15.93 -5.59
C SER A 526 -9.48 -16.76 -5.63
N THR A 527 -9.31 -17.64 -4.64
CA THR A 527 -8.14 -18.52 -4.42
C THR A 527 -8.49 -19.97 -4.80
N THR A 528 -8.64 -20.23 -6.10
CA THR A 528 -9.05 -21.54 -6.63
C THR A 528 -7.93 -22.57 -6.50
N VAL A 529 -8.24 -23.77 -6.00
CA VAL A 529 -7.31 -24.93 -5.92
C VAL A 529 -7.84 -26.08 -6.78
N LEU A 530 -6.98 -26.97 -7.29
CA LEU A 530 -7.46 -28.12 -8.07
C LEU A 530 -7.93 -29.28 -7.20
N GLY A 531 -7.28 -29.47 -6.05
CA GLY A 531 -7.69 -30.50 -5.10
C GLY A 531 -6.90 -30.45 -3.79
N PHE A 532 -7.40 -31.23 -2.83
CA PHE A 532 -6.68 -31.64 -1.63
C PHE A 532 -7.32 -32.92 -1.06
N CYS A 533 -6.54 -33.76 -0.39
CA CYS A 533 -7.02 -34.88 0.41
C CYS A 533 -6.47 -34.85 1.82
N THR A 534 -7.14 -35.60 2.70
CA THR A 534 -6.57 -35.95 4.00
C THR A 534 -5.59 -37.10 3.86
N LEU A 535 -4.37 -36.91 4.37
CA LEU A 535 -3.41 -37.98 4.58
C LEU A 535 -3.92 -38.98 5.65
N PRO A 536 -3.46 -40.25 5.64
CA PRO A 536 -3.81 -41.22 6.67
C PRO A 536 -3.40 -40.75 8.07
N ASP A 537 -4.27 -40.96 9.06
CA ASP A 537 -4.08 -40.54 10.45
C ASP A 537 -3.80 -41.78 11.33
N PRO A 538 -2.58 -41.92 11.88
CA PRO A 538 -2.20 -43.02 12.76
C PRO A 538 -3.04 -43.14 14.03
N SER A 539 -3.72 -42.06 14.47
CA SER A 539 -4.53 -42.04 15.68
C SER A 539 -5.89 -42.72 15.51
N VAL A 540 -6.35 -42.94 14.27
CA VAL A 540 -7.62 -43.60 13.98
C VAL A 540 -7.47 -45.13 14.11
N ASN A 541 -8.44 -45.76 14.77
CA ASN A 541 -8.53 -47.21 14.96
C ASN A 541 -9.99 -47.69 14.82
N SER A 542 -10.21 -49.01 14.87
CA SER A 542 -11.53 -49.63 14.68
C SER A 542 -12.61 -49.21 15.70
N SER A 543 -12.22 -48.61 16.83
CA SER A 543 -13.14 -48.10 17.85
C SER A 543 -13.35 -46.59 17.76
N SER A 544 -12.67 -45.90 16.84
CA SER A 544 -12.73 -44.45 16.72
C SER A 544 -14.12 -44.01 16.26
N PRO A 545 -14.73 -43.01 16.92
CA PRO A 545 -16.04 -42.51 16.53
C PRO A 545 -15.95 -41.78 15.19
N ARG A 546 -17.02 -41.81 14.39
CA ARG A 546 -17.10 -41.13 13.09
C ARG A 546 -16.68 -39.65 13.11
N SER A 547 -16.89 -38.95 14.22
CA SER A 547 -16.46 -37.56 14.39
C SER A 547 -14.95 -37.35 14.32
N SER A 548 -14.15 -38.38 14.62
CA SER A 548 -12.68 -38.31 14.58
C SER A 548 -12.10 -38.27 13.17
N TYR A 549 -12.76 -38.94 12.22
CA TYR A 549 -12.34 -39.00 10.81
C TYR A 549 -13.34 -38.36 9.87
N ILE A 550 -14.22 -37.48 10.37
CA ILE A 550 -15.29 -36.90 9.55
C ILE A 550 -14.77 -36.06 8.38
N LYS A 551 -13.58 -35.48 8.53
CA LYS A 551 -12.90 -34.71 7.48
C LYS A 551 -12.18 -35.59 6.46
N ASP A 552 -12.01 -36.90 6.72
CA ASP A 552 -11.31 -37.79 5.80
C ASP A 552 -11.96 -37.80 4.41
N GLY A 553 -11.14 -37.93 3.37
CA GLY A 553 -11.55 -37.95 1.98
C GLY A 553 -10.90 -36.84 1.16
N CYS A 554 -11.37 -36.71 -0.07
CA CYS A 554 -10.73 -35.93 -1.11
C CYS A 554 -11.67 -34.89 -1.70
N ASN A 555 -11.24 -33.63 -1.79
CA ASN A 555 -11.98 -32.54 -2.39
C ASN A 555 -11.28 -32.19 -3.70
N VAL A 556 -12.00 -32.24 -4.82
CA VAL A 556 -11.43 -32.11 -6.17
C VAL A 556 -12.28 -31.14 -6.99
N LEU A 557 -11.64 -30.23 -7.72
CA LEU A 557 -12.30 -29.32 -8.64
C LEU A 557 -12.89 -30.11 -9.80
N ALA A 558 -14.20 -30.04 -10.00
CA ALA A 558 -14.92 -30.85 -10.98
C ALA A 558 -14.48 -30.58 -12.43
N ASP A 559 -13.95 -29.38 -12.72
CA ASP A 559 -13.39 -29.03 -14.03
C ASP A 559 -12.13 -29.84 -14.42
N THR A 560 -11.51 -30.54 -13.46
CA THR A 560 -10.36 -31.42 -13.69
C THR A 560 -10.75 -32.83 -14.15
N MET A 561 -12.04 -33.17 -14.08
CA MET A 561 -12.54 -34.47 -14.54
C MET A 561 -12.38 -34.61 -16.06
N PRO A 562 -12.30 -35.85 -16.60
CA PRO A 562 -12.30 -36.09 -18.04
C PRO A 562 -13.47 -35.40 -18.74
N GLY A 563 -13.17 -34.46 -19.65
CA GLY A 563 -14.18 -33.67 -20.37
C GLY A 563 -14.56 -32.34 -19.70
N GLY A 564 -13.94 -31.99 -18.57
CA GLY A 564 -14.07 -30.69 -17.91
C GLY A 564 -13.41 -29.55 -18.70
N SER A 565 -13.60 -28.31 -18.23
CA SER A 565 -13.20 -27.12 -18.99
C SER A 565 -11.76 -26.63 -18.76
N LEU A 566 -11.05 -27.20 -17.76
CA LEU A 566 -9.69 -26.79 -17.40
C LEU A 566 -8.64 -27.47 -18.29
N ALA A 567 -8.26 -26.80 -19.38
CA ALA A 567 -7.25 -27.31 -20.30
C ALA A 567 -5.95 -27.72 -19.59
N GLN A 568 -5.34 -28.82 -20.05
CA GLN A 568 -4.14 -29.47 -19.50
C GLN A 568 -4.35 -30.26 -18.20
N TYR A 569 -5.49 -30.14 -17.53
CA TYR A 569 -5.77 -30.81 -16.26
C TYR A 569 -7.16 -31.45 -16.21
N ASN A 570 -7.80 -31.61 -17.37
CA ASN A 570 -9.17 -32.12 -17.54
C ASN A 570 -9.21 -33.56 -18.08
N GLN A 571 -8.23 -34.39 -17.72
CA GLN A 571 -8.21 -35.83 -18.04
C GLN A 571 -8.35 -36.71 -16.79
N GLY A 572 -8.59 -36.09 -15.62
CA GLY A 572 -8.81 -36.80 -14.36
C GLY A 572 -7.56 -37.09 -13.55
N GLY A 573 -6.39 -36.57 -13.94
CA GLY A 573 -5.12 -36.75 -13.24
C GLY A 573 -5.12 -36.18 -11.83
N THR A 574 -5.81 -35.05 -11.63
CA THR A 574 -5.93 -34.43 -10.29
C THR A 574 -6.55 -35.40 -9.28
N ALA A 575 -7.69 -36.05 -9.58
CA ALA A 575 -8.28 -36.99 -8.64
C ALA A 575 -7.38 -38.20 -8.32
N VAL A 576 -6.56 -38.64 -9.28
CA VAL A 576 -5.57 -39.71 -9.06
C VAL A 576 -4.46 -39.25 -8.10
N HIS A 577 -3.90 -38.06 -8.33
CA HIS A 577 -2.90 -37.44 -7.46
C HIS A 577 -3.40 -37.34 -6.01
N GLU A 578 -4.59 -36.78 -5.85
CA GLU A 578 -5.24 -36.56 -4.56
C GLU A 578 -5.52 -37.89 -3.84
N VAL A 579 -6.08 -38.88 -4.54
CA VAL A 579 -6.28 -40.22 -3.97
C VAL A 579 -4.93 -40.90 -3.63
N GLY A 580 -3.82 -40.49 -4.24
CA GLY A 580 -2.47 -40.94 -3.92
C GLY A 580 -2.10 -40.55 -2.49
N HIS A 581 -2.36 -39.29 -2.12
CA HIS A 581 -2.24 -38.82 -0.74
C HIS A 581 -3.18 -39.56 0.20
N TRP A 582 -4.44 -39.82 -0.21
CA TRP A 582 -5.36 -40.59 0.65
C TRP A 582 -4.85 -42.02 0.92
N ASN A 583 -4.12 -42.64 -0.01
CA ASN A 583 -3.42 -43.91 0.19
C ASN A 583 -2.07 -43.79 0.92
N GLY A 584 -1.64 -42.59 1.28
CA GLY A 584 -0.42 -42.34 2.06
C GLY A 584 0.83 -42.13 1.23
N LEU A 585 0.73 -41.75 -0.05
CA LEU A 585 1.89 -41.25 -0.80
C LEU A 585 2.14 -39.78 -0.49
N LEU A 586 3.41 -39.39 -0.51
CA LEU A 586 3.85 -38.00 -0.44
C LEU A 586 4.20 -37.51 -1.85
N HIS A 587 4.40 -36.20 -1.99
CA HIS A 587 4.86 -35.65 -3.26
C HIS A 587 6.26 -36.17 -3.60
N THR A 588 6.58 -36.33 -4.88
CA THR A 588 7.93 -36.73 -5.32
C THR A 588 9.02 -35.70 -5.00
N PHE A 589 8.61 -34.48 -4.63
CA PHE A 589 9.46 -33.37 -4.19
C PHE A 589 9.26 -33.05 -2.70
N GLU A 590 8.82 -34.02 -1.89
CA GLU A 590 8.64 -33.83 -0.46
C GLU A 590 9.93 -33.36 0.22
N GLY A 591 9.81 -32.33 1.06
CA GLY A 591 10.96 -31.64 1.68
C GLY A 591 11.60 -30.56 0.81
N GLU A 592 11.31 -30.52 -0.50
CA GLU A 592 11.71 -29.47 -1.46
C GLU A 592 13.22 -29.18 -1.44
N SER A 593 14.05 -30.21 -1.41
CA SER A 593 15.48 -30.07 -1.16
C SER A 593 16.30 -31.23 -1.73
N CYS A 594 17.41 -30.93 -2.40
CA CYS A 594 18.40 -31.94 -2.81
C CYS A 594 19.42 -32.26 -1.70
N SER A 595 19.15 -31.90 -0.44
CA SER A 595 20.09 -32.12 0.66
C SER A 595 20.18 -33.61 1.00
N PRO A 596 21.37 -34.16 1.29
CA PRO A 596 21.50 -35.53 1.81
C PRO A 596 20.77 -35.79 3.12
N ASP A 597 20.45 -34.72 3.87
CA ASP A 597 19.68 -34.77 5.11
C ASP A 597 18.15 -34.72 4.87
N ASN A 598 17.69 -34.63 3.61
CA ASN A 598 16.27 -34.72 3.27
C ASN A 598 15.85 -36.20 3.22
N GLU A 599 14.71 -36.51 3.82
CA GLU A 599 14.15 -37.87 3.82
C GLU A 599 13.26 -38.14 2.59
N GLY A 600 13.00 -37.11 1.77
CA GLY A 600 12.24 -37.20 0.53
C GLY A 600 10.80 -37.69 0.75
N ASP A 601 10.31 -38.49 -0.19
CA ASP A 601 9.00 -39.16 -0.12
C ASP A 601 9.03 -40.53 0.59
N TYR A 602 10.20 -40.95 1.09
CA TYR A 602 10.48 -42.25 1.69
C TYR A 602 10.31 -43.45 0.73
N ILE A 603 10.64 -43.27 -0.57
CA ILE A 603 10.52 -44.29 -1.61
C ILE A 603 11.78 -44.31 -2.47
N ASP A 604 12.50 -45.44 -2.48
CA ASP A 604 13.84 -45.54 -3.08
C ASP A 604 13.86 -45.38 -4.62
N ASP A 605 12.79 -45.79 -5.30
CA ASP A 605 12.68 -45.72 -6.76
C ASP A 605 12.08 -44.40 -7.29
N THR A 606 11.78 -43.45 -6.39
CA THR A 606 11.44 -42.07 -6.75
C THR A 606 12.71 -41.21 -6.71
N PRO A 607 13.16 -40.63 -7.84
CA PRO A 607 14.25 -39.66 -7.83
C PRO A 607 13.92 -38.43 -6.99
N GLU A 608 14.87 -37.99 -6.17
CA GLU A 608 14.75 -36.79 -5.34
C GLU A 608 14.62 -35.53 -6.20
N GLN A 609 13.68 -34.66 -5.85
CA GLN A 609 13.40 -33.43 -6.59
C GLN A 609 13.25 -32.26 -5.62
N SER A 610 13.92 -31.13 -5.91
CA SER A 610 13.80 -29.95 -5.06
C SER A 610 12.61 -29.06 -5.42
N GLU A 611 12.03 -29.24 -6.60
CA GLU A 611 10.94 -28.40 -7.09
C GLU A 611 9.93 -29.25 -7.89
N PRO A 612 8.61 -28.97 -7.82
CA PRO A 612 7.61 -29.63 -8.63
C PRO A 612 7.80 -29.38 -10.14
N THR A 613 7.31 -30.28 -10.99
CA THR A 613 7.27 -30.06 -12.44
C THR A 613 6.05 -29.24 -12.83
N SER A 614 6.17 -28.46 -13.89
CA SER A 614 5.04 -27.73 -14.46
C SER A 614 4.94 -27.93 -15.97
N GLY A 615 3.72 -28.24 -16.41
CA GLY A 615 3.47 -28.65 -17.79
C GLY A 615 4.03 -30.05 -18.05
N CYS A 616 4.41 -30.29 -19.31
CA CYS A 616 4.96 -31.57 -19.75
C CYS A 616 6.30 -31.34 -20.48
N PRO A 617 7.40 -31.03 -19.75
CA PRO A 617 8.73 -30.89 -20.35
C PRO A 617 9.23 -32.25 -20.86
N ALA A 618 10.18 -32.25 -21.80
CA ALA A 618 10.76 -33.50 -22.30
C ALA A 618 11.67 -34.18 -21.27
N GLU A 619 12.43 -33.38 -20.52
CA GLU A 619 13.33 -33.81 -19.44
C GLU A 619 13.41 -32.66 -18.42
N LYS A 620 13.59 -33.00 -17.14
CA LYS A 620 13.83 -32.05 -16.04
C LYS A 620 14.74 -32.72 -15.01
N ASP A 621 15.64 -31.94 -14.44
CA ASP A 621 16.58 -32.39 -13.41
C ASP A 621 16.83 -31.21 -12.47
N SER A 622 16.15 -31.25 -11.33
CA SER A 622 16.26 -30.25 -10.26
C SER A 622 17.39 -30.59 -9.29
N CYS A 623 17.80 -31.85 -9.21
CA CYS A 623 18.85 -32.36 -8.33
C CYS A 623 19.98 -33.05 -9.12
N PRO A 624 20.78 -32.30 -9.91
CA PRO A 624 21.74 -32.88 -10.86
C PRO A 624 22.93 -33.61 -10.23
N ASP A 625 23.15 -33.41 -8.93
CA ASP A 625 24.19 -34.09 -8.15
C ASP A 625 23.70 -35.43 -7.55
N LEU A 626 22.40 -35.75 -7.68
CA LEU A 626 21.77 -36.99 -7.25
C LEU A 626 21.40 -37.88 -8.45
N PRO A 627 21.27 -39.20 -8.25
CA PRO A 627 20.93 -40.11 -9.35
C PRO A 627 19.45 -39.98 -9.76
N GLY A 628 19.21 -39.88 -11.07
CA GLY A 628 17.86 -39.87 -11.66
C GLY A 628 17.51 -38.54 -12.30
N LEU A 629 16.44 -38.52 -13.10
CA LEU A 629 15.79 -37.29 -13.58
C LEU A 629 14.53 -37.08 -12.76
N ASP A 630 14.04 -35.85 -12.69
CA ASP A 630 12.76 -35.53 -12.06
C ASP A 630 11.64 -36.41 -12.64
N ALA A 631 10.78 -36.94 -11.78
CA ALA A 631 9.74 -37.91 -12.10
C ALA A 631 8.52 -37.24 -12.78
N ILE A 632 8.76 -36.56 -13.91
CA ILE A 632 7.78 -35.76 -14.64
C ILE A 632 6.52 -36.53 -15.09
N HIS A 633 6.59 -37.86 -15.16
CA HIS A 633 5.48 -38.74 -15.56
C HIS A 633 4.74 -39.36 -14.37
N ASN A 634 5.17 -39.06 -13.14
CA ASN A 634 4.62 -39.61 -11.92
C ASN A 634 3.35 -38.87 -11.48
N PHE A 635 2.32 -39.60 -11.06
CA PHE A 635 1.08 -39.01 -10.55
C PHE A 635 1.26 -38.15 -9.29
N MET A 636 2.32 -38.34 -8.51
CA MET A 636 2.63 -37.56 -7.29
C MET A 636 3.51 -36.32 -7.56
N ASP A 637 3.76 -35.97 -8.82
CA ASP A 637 4.32 -34.68 -9.24
C ASP A 637 3.19 -33.70 -9.64
N TYR A 638 3.50 -32.45 -10.01
CA TYR A 638 2.54 -31.42 -10.49
C TYR A 638 2.54 -31.21 -12.02
N SER A 639 3.04 -32.20 -12.76
CA SER A 639 2.97 -32.23 -14.22
C SER A 639 1.54 -32.09 -14.74
N SER A 640 1.40 -31.66 -16.00
CA SER A 640 0.09 -31.65 -16.64
C SER A 640 -0.42 -33.06 -16.96
N ASP A 641 -1.75 -33.20 -17.08
CA ASP A 641 -2.40 -34.50 -17.24
C ASP A 641 -1.93 -35.25 -18.51
N ASP A 642 -1.46 -34.53 -19.53
CA ASP A 642 -0.86 -35.12 -20.73
C ASP A 642 0.51 -35.77 -20.51
N CYS A 643 1.15 -35.50 -19.36
CA CYS A 643 2.42 -36.08 -18.96
C CYS A 643 2.27 -37.25 -17.98
N TYR A 644 1.16 -37.38 -17.27
CA TYR A 644 1.01 -38.45 -16.29
C TYR A 644 0.92 -39.84 -16.94
N GLU A 645 1.68 -40.80 -16.39
CA GLU A 645 1.71 -42.17 -16.90
C GLU A 645 1.42 -43.21 -15.79
N SER A 646 2.16 -43.18 -14.68
CA SER A 646 2.10 -44.24 -13.66
C SER A 646 2.70 -43.86 -12.31
N PHE A 647 2.31 -44.59 -11.26
CA PHE A 647 3.09 -44.70 -10.01
C PHE A 647 4.30 -45.62 -10.21
N THR A 648 5.35 -45.45 -9.42
CA THR A 648 6.48 -46.38 -9.39
C THR A 648 6.13 -47.70 -8.68
N PRO A 649 6.87 -48.80 -8.93
CA PRO A 649 6.72 -50.05 -8.19
C PRO A 649 6.76 -49.89 -6.66
N ASP A 650 7.68 -49.10 -6.12
CA ASP A 650 7.80 -48.96 -4.66
C ASP A 650 6.73 -48.01 -4.10
N GLN A 651 6.22 -47.05 -4.89
CA GLN A 651 4.98 -46.32 -4.57
C GLN A 651 3.78 -47.25 -4.48
N ALA A 652 3.65 -48.21 -5.41
CA ALA A 652 2.59 -49.21 -5.34
C ALA A 652 2.70 -50.06 -4.06
N GLU A 653 3.90 -50.51 -3.67
CA GLU A 653 4.09 -51.25 -2.43
C GLU A 653 3.84 -50.38 -1.17
N ARG A 654 4.29 -49.12 -1.19
CA ARG A 654 4.08 -48.16 -0.10
C ARG A 654 2.59 -47.95 0.15
N MET A 655 1.78 -47.75 -0.88
CA MET A 655 0.32 -47.60 -0.75
C MET A 655 -0.33 -48.82 -0.09
N ARG A 656 0.09 -50.03 -0.46
CA ARG A 656 -0.44 -51.27 0.14
C ARG A 656 -0.04 -51.41 1.61
N SER A 657 1.21 -51.08 1.93
CA SER A 657 1.71 -51.11 3.30
C SER A 657 0.99 -50.08 4.18
N MET A 658 0.77 -48.88 3.64
CA MET A 658 -0.03 -47.84 4.28
C MET A 658 -1.48 -48.25 4.45
N TRP A 659 -2.10 -48.89 3.47
CA TRP A 659 -3.45 -49.43 3.59
C TRP A 659 -3.58 -50.37 4.78
N SER A 660 -2.74 -51.40 4.88
CA SER A 660 -2.80 -52.37 5.97
C SER A 660 -2.45 -51.78 7.34
N ALA A 661 -1.55 -50.79 7.41
CA ALA A 661 -1.20 -50.13 8.66
C ALA A 661 -2.28 -49.13 9.12
N MET A 662 -2.86 -48.39 8.17
CA MET A 662 -3.59 -47.16 8.48
C MET A 662 -5.08 -47.20 8.21
N ARG A 663 -5.57 -48.07 7.32
CA ARG A 663 -6.99 -48.06 6.91
C ARG A 663 -7.70 -49.40 7.11
N GLU A 664 -7.02 -50.51 6.90
CA GLU A 664 -7.61 -51.84 6.97
C GLU A 664 -8.26 -52.13 8.33
N GLY A 665 -9.55 -52.45 8.33
CA GLY A 665 -10.31 -52.79 9.53
C GLY A 665 -10.70 -51.62 10.45
N LYS A 666 -10.59 -50.36 9.98
CA LYS A 666 -10.86 -49.15 10.78
C LYS A 666 -12.13 -48.39 10.40
#